data_AF-A0A178ZJQ4-F1
#
_entry.id   AF-A0A178ZJQ4-F1
#
_cell.length_a   1.000
_cell.length_b   1.000
_cell.length_c   1.000
_cell.angle_alpha   90.00
_cell.angle_beta   90.00
_cell.angle_gamma   90.00
#
_symmetry.space_group_name_H-M   'P 1'
#
loop_
_entity.id
_entity.type
_entity.pdbx_description
1 polymer ?
#
loop_
_entity_poly.entity_id
_entity_poly.type
_entity_poly.pdbx_seq_one_letter_code
_entity_poly.pdbx_strand_id
1 'polypeptide(L)'
;MSTDPGRIHTGSWVNHSEGSITGGTLTLSSSHGAFLLAFLGVFITLVGSQFWVLVSFALHQLNCTKTYDGLEKHHQIILRNSGTSAGAAYELLFLPFSWWGRKDEPQRARLWPFLRRSWLLSLAPLLSFGLFSGAGVLSSQVTKAAGDELLVSGSNCGQWNFDAQAPMGSYVEKAQNESQIASNYARDCYGGSVSSTTCNTYIRQQIRWSEDQNANCPFESGTCLLGDTAALKLDTGYIDSHTVLGINSRERDRISYRRVTTCAPLDASGRIEPNKITDSSITYYNYNFGPLSGGNYTWTYFEVFSTLGGLLYSLDQWVNEAGVPSQSWFPVPALAQTDADITLFAVSPNNIAYLNPVTDPLFQATKQVKVQTSTGTELYYKANDYDEFVHFASCVDQHQLCDSNVNPPNCTALHGWQTLQAAILKLSWTTARQLATALRIQQVLQYASMFYTTSGRGGLALRASEKVADIISEGLPNDQWVIEMSNLFAMALARLQHGIVEYATGPSDVTDGMIVQGPSDSEGRALCSAQMVRNTGLYMNFSILGLSLIVGLGAIIIIASIFVESVVDFFRRRRRYSMVNGSVDKSLQWVLDGKFQLMRLAYEGIGVGTWVRTDEHTPVVKEAEPKIFSTFEGSKVDRAPA
;
A
#
# COMPACT_ATOMS: atom_id res chain seq x y z
N MET A 1 -4.61 -13.01 -1.51
CA MET A 1 -4.87 -13.27 -0.07
C MET A 1 -4.78 -12.01 0.79
N SER A 2 -3.86 -11.06 0.59
CA SER A 2 -3.75 -9.87 1.47
C SER A 2 -4.88 -8.82 1.35
N THR A 3 -5.67 -8.85 0.26
CA THR A 3 -6.75 -7.88 -0.01
C THR A 3 -8.14 -8.52 -0.06
N ASP A 4 -8.33 -9.62 0.66
CA ASP A 4 -9.65 -10.23 0.81
C ASP A 4 -10.62 -9.19 1.44
N PRO A 5 -11.80 -8.89 0.86
CA PRO A 5 -12.64 -7.76 1.26
C PRO A 5 -13.09 -7.77 2.73
N GLY A 6 -13.01 -8.92 3.42
CA GLY A 6 -13.32 -9.06 4.85
C GLY A 6 -12.17 -8.75 5.81
N ARG A 7 -10.96 -8.47 5.30
CA ARG A 7 -9.73 -8.36 6.11
C ARG A 7 -9.10 -6.96 6.11
N ILE A 8 -9.72 -5.97 5.48
CA ILE A 8 -9.26 -4.57 5.45
C ILE A 8 -10.09 -3.73 6.42
N HIS A 9 -9.41 -2.90 7.22
CA HIS A 9 -10.04 -1.96 8.12
C HIS A 9 -10.75 -0.86 7.33
N THR A 10 -12.05 -0.69 7.55
CA THR A 10 -12.83 0.44 7.04
C THR A 10 -13.14 1.39 8.18
N GLY A 11 -12.85 2.68 8.00
CA GLY A 11 -12.92 3.67 9.07
C GLY A 11 -11.65 4.51 9.18
N SER A 12 -11.59 5.30 10.25
CA SER A 12 -10.46 6.21 10.53
C SER A 12 -9.31 5.48 11.20
N TRP A 13 -8.10 5.74 10.75
CA TRP A 13 -6.86 5.28 11.37
C TRP A 13 -5.73 6.29 11.11
N VAL A 14 -4.54 6.03 11.65
CA VAL A 14 -3.39 6.92 11.49
C VAL A 14 -2.26 6.15 10.82
N ASN A 15 -1.84 6.58 9.65
CA ASN A 15 -0.60 6.14 9.04
C ASN A 15 0.58 6.82 9.74
N HIS A 16 1.31 6.06 10.56
CA HIS A 16 2.43 6.60 11.32
C HIS A 16 3.66 6.96 10.46
N SER A 17 3.66 6.66 9.16
CA SER A 17 4.68 7.15 8.21
C SER A 17 4.62 8.67 8.06
N GLU A 18 3.41 9.24 8.05
CA GLU A 18 3.15 10.66 7.81
C GLU A 18 2.94 11.46 9.11
N GLY A 19 3.04 10.82 10.27
CA GLY A 19 2.81 11.45 11.58
C GLY A 19 1.34 11.50 12.00
N SER A 20 1.06 12.04 13.19
CA SER A 20 -0.28 11.95 13.81
C SER A 20 -1.36 12.85 13.19
N ILE A 21 -0.96 13.95 12.56
CA ILE A 21 -1.88 14.96 12.02
C ILE A 21 -2.12 14.70 10.53
N THR A 22 -1.05 14.68 9.75
CA THR A 22 -1.07 14.47 8.29
C THR A 22 -1.39 13.03 7.93
N GLY A 23 -1.00 12.06 8.77
CA GLY A 23 -1.30 10.64 8.57
C GLY A 23 -2.71 10.21 8.96
N GLY A 24 -3.59 11.11 9.39
CA GLY A 24 -4.99 10.78 9.64
C GLY A 24 -5.69 10.36 8.35
N THR A 25 -6.06 9.08 8.23
CA THR A 25 -6.60 8.48 7.01
C THR A 25 -7.96 7.83 7.29
N LEU A 26 -8.93 8.08 6.41
CA LEU A 26 -10.22 7.41 6.36
C LEU A 26 -10.24 6.44 5.19
N THR A 27 -10.33 5.15 5.47
CA THR A 27 -10.41 4.10 4.43
C THR A 27 -11.86 3.68 4.23
N LEU A 28 -12.31 3.68 2.98
CA LEU A 28 -13.64 3.25 2.56
C LEU A 28 -13.53 2.25 1.39
N SER A 29 -14.56 1.42 1.19
CA SER A 29 -14.67 0.64 -0.05
C SER A 29 -14.76 1.58 -1.25
N SER A 30 -14.31 1.16 -2.42
CA SER A 30 -14.35 1.98 -3.65
C SER A 30 -15.75 2.54 -3.94
N SER A 31 -16.81 1.76 -3.68
CA SER A 31 -18.21 2.21 -3.80
C SER A 31 -18.56 3.37 -2.86
N HIS A 32 -18.28 3.25 -1.56
CA HIS A 32 -18.57 4.31 -0.59
C HIS A 32 -17.63 5.52 -0.76
N GLY A 33 -16.38 5.28 -1.15
CA GLY A 33 -15.42 6.33 -1.49
C GLY A 33 -15.89 7.18 -2.67
N ALA A 34 -16.45 6.56 -3.72
CA ALA A 34 -17.01 7.29 -4.86
C ALA A 34 -18.18 8.21 -4.44
N PHE A 35 -19.06 7.78 -3.54
CA PHE A 35 -20.12 8.63 -3.00
C PHE A 35 -19.57 9.82 -2.21
N LEU A 36 -18.55 9.61 -1.37
CA LEU A 36 -17.91 10.70 -0.62
C LEU A 36 -17.22 11.69 -1.57
N LEU A 37 -16.51 11.20 -2.58
CA LEU A 37 -15.86 12.04 -3.58
C LEU A 37 -16.87 12.88 -4.37
N ALA A 38 -17.99 12.28 -4.79
CA ALA A 38 -19.08 12.99 -5.45
C ALA A 38 -19.70 14.05 -4.53
N PHE A 39 -19.93 13.72 -3.25
CA PHE A 39 -20.40 14.66 -2.25
C PHE A 39 -19.45 15.85 -2.10
N LEU A 40 -18.14 15.64 -2.03
CA LEU A 40 -17.16 16.73 -1.92
C LEU A 40 -17.23 17.67 -3.14
N GLY A 41 -17.37 17.13 -4.35
CA GLY A 41 -17.52 17.95 -5.56
C GLY A 41 -18.78 18.82 -5.54
N VAL A 42 -19.92 18.25 -5.15
CA VAL A 42 -21.18 19.00 -5.00
C VAL A 42 -21.08 20.04 -3.87
N PHE A 43 -20.49 19.67 -2.74
CA PHE A 43 -20.30 20.55 -1.60
C PHE A 43 -19.42 21.75 -1.95
N ILE A 44 -18.28 21.55 -2.62
CA ILE A 44 -17.40 22.64 -3.07
C ILE A 44 -18.12 23.57 -4.05
N THR A 45 -18.97 23.02 -4.93
CA THR A 45 -19.78 23.82 -5.85
C THR A 45 -20.77 24.72 -5.10
N LEU A 46 -21.44 24.17 -4.07
CA LEU A 46 -22.33 24.93 -3.20
C LEU A 46 -21.56 26.04 -2.44
N VAL A 47 -20.40 25.71 -1.88
CA VAL A 47 -19.52 26.67 -1.19
C VAL A 47 -19.10 27.80 -2.14
N GLY A 48 -18.76 27.49 -3.39
CA GLY A 48 -18.39 28.49 -4.40
C GLY A 48 -19.54 29.45 -4.73
N SER A 49 -20.77 28.95 -4.78
CA SER A 49 -21.96 29.78 -4.94
C SER A 49 -22.17 30.73 -3.75
N GLN A 50 -22.01 30.22 -2.52
CA GLN A 50 -22.15 31.05 -1.31
C GLN A 50 -20.99 32.04 -1.14
N PHE A 51 -19.78 31.66 -1.52
CA PHE A 51 -18.64 32.58 -1.59
C PHE A 51 -18.91 33.72 -2.57
N TRP A 52 -19.52 33.42 -3.73
CA TRP A 52 -19.91 34.46 -4.68
C TRP A 52 -20.89 35.46 -4.07
N VAL A 53 -21.87 35.03 -3.27
CA VAL A 53 -22.78 35.95 -2.57
C VAL A 53 -22.02 36.93 -1.67
N LEU A 54 -20.99 36.47 -0.96
CA LEU A 54 -20.14 37.33 -0.13
C LEU A 54 -19.35 38.34 -0.97
N VAL A 55 -18.75 37.87 -2.07
CA VAL A 55 -17.98 38.73 -2.98
C VAL A 55 -18.88 39.74 -3.68
N SER A 56 -20.04 39.33 -4.16
CA SER A 56 -20.99 40.20 -4.84
C SER A 56 -21.57 41.25 -3.90
N PHE A 57 -21.88 40.87 -2.66
CA PHE A 57 -22.24 41.80 -1.60
C PHE A 57 -21.12 42.81 -1.36
N ALA A 58 -19.88 42.37 -1.15
CA ALA A 58 -18.75 43.27 -0.91
C ALA A 58 -18.53 44.25 -2.08
N LEU A 59 -18.51 43.74 -3.32
CA LEU A 59 -18.34 44.57 -4.52
C LEU A 59 -19.49 45.57 -4.70
N HIS A 60 -20.73 45.15 -4.46
CA HIS A 60 -21.89 46.04 -4.50
C HIS A 60 -21.71 47.19 -3.51
N GLN A 61 -21.41 46.85 -2.25
CA GLN A 61 -21.23 47.81 -1.16
C GLN A 61 -20.05 48.75 -1.37
N LEU A 62 -18.96 48.31 -2.02
CA LEU A 62 -17.81 49.15 -2.36
C LEU A 62 -18.15 50.13 -3.48
N ASN A 63 -18.99 49.73 -4.43
CA ASN A 63 -19.35 50.52 -5.60
C ASN A 63 -20.63 51.36 -5.43
N CYS A 64 -21.24 51.38 -4.24
CA CYS A 64 -22.39 52.24 -3.92
C CYS A 64 -22.03 53.73 -3.95
N THR A 65 -22.68 54.50 -4.83
CA THR A 65 -22.54 55.95 -4.99
C THR A 65 -23.89 56.68 -4.80
N LYS A 66 -23.86 58.01 -4.62
CA LYS A 66 -25.07 58.86 -4.55
C LYS A 66 -25.71 59.10 -5.92
N THR A 67 -24.88 59.15 -6.96
CA THR A 67 -25.25 59.45 -8.34
C THR A 67 -24.80 58.29 -9.20
N TYR A 68 -25.70 57.77 -10.03
CA TYR A 68 -25.45 56.61 -10.87
C TYR A 68 -25.44 56.99 -12.34
N ASP A 69 -24.47 56.43 -13.08
CA ASP A 69 -24.63 56.24 -14.53
C ASP A 69 -25.44 54.96 -14.80
N GLY A 70 -26.11 54.88 -15.95
CA GLY A 70 -26.91 53.72 -16.35
C GLY A 70 -26.09 52.42 -16.36
N LEU A 71 -24.80 52.48 -16.71
CA LEU A 71 -23.92 51.31 -16.62
C LEU A 71 -23.66 50.87 -15.17
N GLU A 72 -23.37 51.82 -14.28
CA GLU A 72 -23.14 51.53 -12.86
C GLU A 72 -24.39 50.91 -12.22
N LYS A 73 -25.58 51.38 -12.61
CA LYS A 73 -26.84 50.78 -12.16
C LYS A 73 -27.00 49.35 -12.65
N HIS A 74 -26.69 49.05 -13.91
CA HIS A 74 -26.70 47.67 -14.41
C HIS A 74 -25.70 46.79 -13.66
N HIS A 75 -24.48 47.27 -13.36
CA HIS A 75 -23.51 46.52 -12.56
C HIS A 75 -24.05 46.18 -11.16
N GLN A 76 -24.69 47.13 -10.48
CA GLN A 76 -25.26 46.89 -9.15
C GLN A 76 -26.42 45.91 -9.18
N ILE A 77 -27.27 45.98 -10.20
CA ILE A 77 -28.37 45.02 -10.42
C ILE A 77 -27.82 43.62 -10.66
N ILE A 78 -26.79 43.47 -11.50
CA ILE A 78 -26.15 42.17 -11.77
C ILE A 78 -25.53 41.60 -10.48
N LEU A 79 -24.75 42.40 -9.75
CA LEU A 79 -24.12 41.96 -8.48
C LEU A 79 -25.15 41.50 -7.42
N ARG A 80 -26.32 42.15 -7.35
CA ARG A 80 -27.38 41.78 -6.40
C ARG A 80 -28.15 40.53 -6.81
N ASN A 81 -28.38 40.33 -8.11
CA ASN A 81 -29.36 39.35 -8.60
C ASN A 81 -28.75 38.10 -9.24
N SER A 82 -27.47 38.13 -9.63
CA SER A 82 -26.79 36.94 -10.12
C SER A 82 -26.44 36.00 -8.97
N GLY A 83 -27.22 34.93 -8.81
CA GLY A 83 -27.03 33.93 -7.75
C GLY A 83 -25.78 33.05 -7.90
N THR A 84 -25.10 33.06 -9.06
CA THR A 84 -23.86 32.32 -9.29
C THR A 84 -22.80 33.21 -9.94
N SER A 85 -21.52 32.90 -9.67
CA SER A 85 -20.39 33.62 -10.26
C SER A 85 -20.36 33.45 -11.78
N ALA A 86 -20.65 32.26 -12.31
CA ALA A 86 -20.73 32.03 -13.75
C ALA A 86 -21.82 32.89 -14.43
N GLY A 87 -23.00 32.98 -13.82
CA GLY A 87 -24.09 33.83 -14.32
C GLY A 87 -23.71 35.32 -14.33
N ALA A 88 -23.11 35.80 -13.24
CA ALA A 88 -22.63 37.18 -13.15
C ALA A 88 -21.53 37.49 -14.17
N ALA A 89 -20.58 36.57 -14.38
CA ALA A 89 -19.53 36.71 -15.38
C ALA A 89 -20.14 36.82 -16.79
N TYR A 90 -21.09 35.94 -17.12
CA TYR A 90 -21.79 35.98 -18.39
C TYR A 90 -22.49 37.34 -18.60
N GLU A 91 -23.32 37.77 -17.66
CA GLU A 91 -24.04 39.05 -17.77
C GLU A 91 -23.08 40.24 -17.92
N LEU A 92 -22.00 40.31 -17.12
CA LEU A 92 -21.02 41.41 -17.18
C LEU A 92 -20.18 41.41 -18.47
N LEU A 93 -19.83 40.23 -19.00
CA LEU A 93 -19.06 40.11 -20.25
C LEU A 93 -19.89 40.54 -21.45
N PHE A 94 -21.19 40.19 -21.46
CA PHE A 94 -22.08 40.49 -22.57
C PHE A 94 -22.74 41.88 -22.50
N LEU A 95 -22.82 42.48 -21.30
CA LEU A 95 -23.43 43.79 -21.08
C LEU A 95 -22.95 44.86 -22.09
N PRO A 96 -21.65 45.03 -22.40
CA PRO A 96 -21.20 46.05 -23.34
C PRO A 96 -21.69 45.86 -24.79
N PHE A 97 -21.93 44.61 -25.23
CA PHE A 97 -22.38 44.35 -26.62
C PHE A 97 -23.81 44.85 -26.86
N SER A 98 -24.65 44.90 -25.82
CA SER A 98 -26.00 45.49 -25.90
C SER A 98 -25.98 46.99 -26.24
N TRP A 99 -24.85 47.66 -26.05
CA TRP A 99 -24.63 49.07 -26.37
C TRP A 99 -23.93 49.28 -27.73
N TRP A 100 -23.55 48.21 -28.43
CA TRP A 100 -22.76 48.26 -29.68
C TRP A 100 -23.61 48.69 -30.90
N GLY A 101 -24.93 48.47 -30.89
CA GLY A 101 -25.80 48.60 -32.07
C GLY A 101 -26.42 49.99 -32.35
N ARG A 102 -26.14 51.02 -31.55
CA ARG A 102 -26.73 52.37 -31.78
C ARG A 102 -25.97 53.10 -32.90
N LYS A 103 -26.67 53.43 -33.99
CA LYS A 103 -26.10 53.90 -35.28
C LYS A 103 -25.75 55.39 -35.36
N ASP A 104 -25.84 56.16 -34.28
CA ASP A 104 -25.57 57.61 -34.31
C ASP A 104 -24.14 57.97 -33.88
N GLU A 105 -23.24 58.11 -34.88
CA GLU A 105 -21.97 58.87 -34.91
C GLU A 105 -20.94 58.68 -33.74
N PRO A 106 -19.74 59.32 -33.71
CA PRO A 106 -18.43 58.68 -33.51
C PRO A 106 -18.14 58.20 -32.07
N GLN A 107 -18.88 57.22 -31.56
CA GLN A 107 -18.76 56.71 -30.19
C GLN A 107 -17.84 55.49 -30.04
N ARG A 108 -17.17 55.04 -31.11
CA ARG A 108 -16.15 53.97 -31.01
C ARG A 108 -15.01 54.31 -30.05
N ALA A 109 -14.62 55.58 -29.93
CA ALA A 109 -13.59 56.03 -28.97
C ALA A 109 -14.09 56.11 -27.52
N ARG A 110 -15.41 56.18 -27.29
CA ARG A 110 -16.01 56.16 -25.93
C ARG A 110 -16.33 54.75 -25.45
N LEU A 111 -16.48 53.76 -26.32
CA LEU A 111 -16.81 52.37 -25.93
C LEU A 111 -15.70 51.69 -25.12
N TRP A 112 -14.42 52.04 -25.34
CA TRP A 112 -13.29 51.43 -24.64
C TRP A 112 -13.33 51.57 -23.10
N PRO A 113 -13.57 52.77 -22.50
CA PRO A 113 -13.72 52.88 -21.05
C PRO A 113 -14.96 52.14 -20.51
N PHE A 114 -16.07 52.04 -21.26
CA PHE A 114 -17.24 51.24 -20.85
C PHE A 114 -16.94 49.72 -20.87
N LEU A 115 -16.28 49.24 -21.94
CA LEU A 115 -15.81 47.85 -22.07
C LEU A 115 -14.84 47.50 -20.94
N ARG A 116 -13.85 48.36 -20.70
CA ARG A 116 -12.84 48.18 -19.66
C ARG A 116 -13.50 48.08 -18.28
N ARG A 117 -14.50 48.90 -17.96
CA ARG A 117 -15.14 48.92 -16.63
C ARG A 117 -15.95 47.65 -16.36
N SER A 118 -16.74 47.19 -17.34
CA SER A 118 -17.50 45.94 -17.21
C SER A 118 -16.60 44.71 -17.19
N TRP A 119 -15.57 44.65 -18.05
CA TRP A 119 -14.64 43.52 -18.08
C TRP A 119 -13.72 43.44 -16.85
N LEU A 120 -13.30 44.58 -16.31
CA LEU A 120 -12.58 44.59 -15.04
C LEU A 120 -13.45 44.06 -13.90
N LEU A 121 -14.74 44.43 -13.87
CA LEU A 121 -15.67 43.90 -12.87
C LEU A 121 -15.94 42.41 -13.08
N SER A 122 -15.97 41.91 -14.32
CA SER A 122 -16.17 40.49 -14.61
C SER A 122 -15.01 39.58 -14.18
N LEU A 123 -13.82 40.14 -13.90
CA LEU A 123 -12.70 39.37 -13.39
C LEU A 123 -13.02 38.70 -12.04
N ALA A 124 -13.74 39.38 -11.14
CA ALA A 124 -14.07 38.82 -9.83
C ALA A 124 -14.97 37.57 -9.88
N PRO A 125 -16.09 37.56 -10.64
CA PRO A 125 -16.87 36.34 -10.84
C PRO A 125 -16.12 35.27 -11.63
N LEU A 126 -15.30 35.63 -12.64
CA LEU A 126 -14.49 34.66 -13.37
C LEU A 126 -13.45 33.97 -12.48
N LEU A 127 -12.78 34.73 -11.61
CA LEU A 127 -11.82 34.19 -10.64
C LEU A 127 -12.52 33.30 -9.62
N SER A 128 -13.66 33.72 -9.09
CA SER A 128 -14.47 32.89 -8.17
C SER A 128 -14.92 31.59 -8.85
N PHE A 129 -15.40 31.65 -10.09
CA PHE A 129 -15.79 30.47 -10.86
C PHE A 129 -14.58 29.54 -11.08
N GLY A 130 -13.49 30.06 -11.62
CA GLY A 130 -12.27 29.28 -11.89
C GLY A 130 -11.69 28.63 -10.64
N LEU A 131 -11.66 29.34 -9.52
CA LEU A 131 -11.15 28.84 -8.24
C LEU A 131 -11.97 27.66 -7.71
N PHE A 132 -13.30 27.80 -7.65
CA PHE A 132 -14.16 26.74 -7.11
C PHE A 132 -14.39 25.58 -8.08
N SER A 133 -14.44 25.83 -9.39
CA SER A 133 -14.43 24.75 -10.39
C SER A 133 -13.12 23.96 -10.34
N GLY A 134 -11.97 24.66 -10.24
CA GLY A 134 -10.67 24.02 -10.07
C GLY A 134 -10.57 23.22 -8.77
N ALA A 135 -11.02 23.79 -7.65
CA ALA A 135 -11.06 23.09 -6.35
C ALA A 135 -11.96 21.85 -6.38
N GLY A 136 -13.10 21.91 -7.10
CA GLY A 136 -13.98 20.77 -7.29
C GLY A 136 -13.29 19.60 -8.01
N VAL A 137 -12.54 19.88 -9.08
CA VAL A 137 -11.74 18.86 -9.80
C VAL A 137 -10.61 18.32 -8.93
N LEU A 138 -9.95 19.20 -8.18
CA LEU A 138 -8.85 18.83 -7.28
C LEU A 138 -9.30 18.17 -5.98
N SER A 139 -10.61 18.00 -5.73
CA SER A 139 -11.12 17.27 -4.55
C SER A 139 -10.59 15.83 -4.47
N SER A 140 -10.32 15.20 -5.62
CA SER A 140 -9.67 13.88 -5.72
C SER A 140 -8.25 13.84 -5.13
N GLN A 141 -7.59 14.99 -4.97
CA GLN A 141 -6.27 15.07 -4.32
C GLN A 141 -6.32 14.66 -2.85
N VAL A 142 -7.49 14.74 -2.20
CA VAL A 142 -7.67 14.26 -0.82
C VAL A 142 -7.43 12.75 -0.72
N THR A 143 -7.71 12.00 -1.79
CA THR A 143 -7.40 10.57 -1.88
C THR A 143 -5.92 10.34 -2.10
N LYS A 144 -5.30 11.08 -3.04
CA LYS A 144 -3.85 10.98 -3.32
C LYS A 144 -3.00 11.32 -2.09
N ALA A 145 -3.38 12.35 -1.34
CA ALA A 145 -2.67 12.77 -0.13
C ALA A 145 -2.74 11.73 0.99
N ALA A 146 -3.67 10.77 0.93
CA ALA A 146 -3.84 9.76 1.96
C ALA A 146 -2.95 8.53 1.77
N GLY A 147 -2.29 8.39 0.62
CA GLY A 147 -1.44 7.26 0.28
C GLY A 147 -2.20 6.01 -0.17
N ASP A 148 -1.44 5.03 -0.62
CA ASP A 148 -1.93 3.73 -1.14
C ASP A 148 -1.82 2.61 -0.09
N GLU A 149 -1.37 2.91 1.13
CA GLU A 149 -1.30 1.95 2.22
C GLU A 149 -2.68 1.74 2.86
N LEU A 150 -3.07 0.50 3.09
CA LEU A 150 -4.29 0.13 3.79
C LEU A 150 -3.95 -0.54 5.12
N LEU A 151 -4.79 -0.32 6.12
CA LEU A 151 -4.70 -1.02 7.38
C LEU A 151 -5.50 -2.32 7.33
N VAL A 152 -4.92 -3.39 7.81
CA VAL A 152 -5.53 -4.72 7.92
C VAL A 152 -6.31 -4.82 9.22
N SER A 153 -7.44 -5.53 9.18
CA SER A 153 -8.26 -5.89 10.33
C SER A 153 -8.66 -7.36 10.22
N GLY A 154 -8.03 -8.23 11.01
CA GLY A 154 -8.41 -9.64 11.13
C GLY A 154 -9.07 -9.95 12.48
N SER A 155 -10.02 -10.89 12.50
CA SER A 155 -10.67 -11.35 13.73
C SER A 155 -9.85 -12.38 14.50
N ASN A 156 -8.99 -13.13 13.78
CA ASN A 156 -8.22 -14.25 14.30
C ASN A 156 -6.72 -13.96 14.19
N CYS A 157 -6.27 -12.85 14.79
CA CYS A 157 -4.86 -12.53 14.81
C CYS A 157 -4.08 -13.45 15.77
N GLY A 158 -2.84 -13.77 15.43
CA GLY A 158 -1.97 -14.60 16.24
C GLY A 158 -1.11 -15.52 15.40
N GLN A 159 -0.26 -16.28 16.10
CA GLN A 159 0.52 -17.34 15.50
C GLN A 159 -0.36 -18.58 15.37
N TRP A 160 -0.40 -19.18 14.19
CA TRP A 160 -1.05 -20.46 14.01
C TRP A 160 -0.11 -21.62 14.36
N ASN A 161 -0.69 -22.71 14.84
CA ASN A 161 -0.01 -23.96 15.13
C ASN A 161 -1.00 -25.13 14.95
N PHE A 162 -0.55 -26.35 15.15
CA PHE A 162 -1.38 -27.55 15.13
C PHE A 162 -1.58 -28.08 16.54
N ASP A 163 -2.78 -28.57 16.83
CA ASP A 163 -3.00 -29.35 18.06
C ASP A 163 -2.27 -30.70 17.99
N ALA A 164 -2.06 -31.34 19.14
CA ALA A 164 -1.30 -32.60 19.21
C ALA A 164 -1.99 -33.80 18.55
N GLN A 165 -3.27 -33.67 18.17
CA GLN A 165 -4.07 -34.69 17.49
C GLN A 165 -4.25 -34.41 15.99
N ALA A 166 -3.71 -33.28 15.50
CA ALA A 166 -3.85 -32.87 14.12
C ALA A 166 -3.26 -33.94 13.18
N PRO A 167 -3.95 -34.29 12.09
CA PRO A 167 -3.41 -35.19 11.09
C PRO A 167 -2.10 -34.63 10.52
N MET A 168 -1.08 -35.47 10.38
CA MET A 168 0.18 -35.08 9.73
C MET A 168 -0.04 -34.51 8.32
N GLY A 169 -1.07 -34.99 7.62
CA GLY A 169 -1.47 -34.46 6.31
C GLY A 169 -1.83 -32.97 6.34
N SER A 170 -2.52 -32.49 7.39
CA SER A 170 -2.89 -31.07 7.55
C SER A 170 -1.68 -30.16 7.63
N TYR A 171 -0.62 -30.64 8.31
CA TYR A 171 0.65 -29.93 8.43
C TYR A 171 1.37 -29.84 7.09
N VAL A 172 1.47 -30.97 6.39
CA VAL A 172 2.13 -31.04 5.07
C VAL A 172 1.41 -30.14 4.07
N GLU A 173 0.07 -30.17 4.05
CA GLU A 173 -0.76 -29.32 3.18
C GLU A 173 -0.49 -27.83 3.43
N LYS A 174 -0.54 -27.38 4.69
CA LYS A 174 -0.25 -25.99 5.06
C LYS A 174 1.18 -25.57 4.69
N ALA A 175 2.17 -26.40 5.04
CA ALA A 175 3.58 -26.11 4.75
C ALA A 175 3.84 -26.01 3.24
N GLN A 176 3.22 -26.89 2.45
CA GLN A 176 3.32 -26.89 0.99
C GLN A 176 2.64 -25.66 0.38
N ASN A 177 1.44 -25.30 0.84
CA ASN A 177 0.69 -24.15 0.33
C ASN A 177 1.46 -22.84 0.57
N GLU A 178 1.95 -22.62 1.80
CA GLU A 178 2.75 -21.44 2.10
C GLU A 178 4.07 -21.39 1.32
N SER A 179 4.71 -22.55 1.11
CA SER A 179 5.92 -22.64 0.31
C SER A 179 5.65 -22.26 -1.13
N GLN A 180 4.52 -22.70 -1.68
CA GLN A 180 4.08 -22.34 -3.02
C GLN A 180 3.76 -20.84 -3.14
N ILE A 181 3.05 -20.26 -2.17
CA ILE A 181 2.74 -18.82 -2.12
C ILE A 181 4.04 -18.00 -2.11
N ALA A 182 4.98 -18.36 -1.25
CA ALA A 182 6.26 -17.68 -1.15
C ALA A 182 7.12 -17.85 -2.40
N SER A 183 7.14 -19.04 -2.99
CA SER A 183 7.86 -19.32 -4.25
C SER A 183 7.33 -18.52 -5.42
N ASN A 184 6.01 -18.44 -5.57
CA ASN A 184 5.39 -17.66 -6.64
C ASN A 184 5.71 -16.17 -6.45
N TYR A 185 5.58 -15.66 -5.22
CA TYR A 185 5.88 -14.26 -4.94
C TYR A 185 7.37 -13.93 -5.15
N ALA A 186 8.28 -14.79 -4.66
CA ALA A 186 9.72 -14.60 -4.89
C ALA A 186 10.03 -14.61 -6.39
N ARG A 187 9.51 -15.57 -7.16
CA ARG A 187 9.73 -15.65 -8.61
C ARG A 187 9.23 -14.42 -9.36
N ASP A 188 8.06 -13.90 -8.98
CA ASP A 188 7.43 -12.77 -9.68
C ASP A 188 7.99 -11.41 -9.24
N CYS A 189 8.44 -11.30 -7.99
CA CYS A 189 8.66 -9.99 -7.34
C CYS A 189 10.08 -9.78 -6.79
N TYR A 190 10.85 -10.85 -6.56
CA TYR A 190 12.26 -10.79 -6.20
C TYR A 190 13.09 -10.99 -7.47
N GLY A 191 13.77 -9.93 -7.92
CA GLY A 191 14.37 -9.86 -9.27
C GLY A 191 13.68 -8.79 -10.13
N GLY A 192 14.47 -8.00 -10.86
CA GLY A 192 14.01 -6.72 -11.40
C GLY A 192 12.93 -6.77 -12.50
N SER A 193 12.12 -5.70 -12.54
CA SER A 193 11.35 -5.16 -13.68
C SER A 193 9.94 -5.68 -14.02
N VAL A 194 9.27 -6.44 -13.14
CA VAL A 194 7.84 -6.76 -13.38
C VAL A 194 6.95 -5.98 -12.42
N SER A 195 6.25 -4.95 -12.92
CA SER A 195 5.19 -4.23 -12.19
C SER A 195 3.89 -5.04 -12.19
N SER A 196 3.93 -6.26 -11.65
CA SER A 196 2.72 -7.05 -11.46
C SER A 196 1.91 -6.47 -10.29
N THR A 197 0.59 -6.44 -10.41
CA THR A 197 -0.29 -6.10 -9.27
C THR A 197 -0.08 -7.05 -8.10
N THR A 198 0.34 -8.29 -8.37
CA THR A 198 0.73 -9.28 -7.35
C THR A 198 1.85 -8.76 -6.45
N CYS A 199 2.79 -7.99 -6.99
CA CYS A 199 3.92 -7.46 -6.23
C CYS A 199 3.55 -6.33 -5.26
N ASN A 200 2.36 -5.73 -5.41
CA ASN A 200 1.79 -4.76 -4.47
C ASN A 200 0.99 -5.43 -3.34
N THR A 201 1.31 -6.68 -2.98
CA THR A 201 0.68 -7.38 -1.84
C THR A 201 1.20 -6.84 -0.50
N TYR A 202 2.50 -6.57 -0.40
CA TYR A 202 3.18 -6.11 0.82
C TYR A 202 3.61 -4.64 0.69
N ILE A 203 3.95 -3.99 1.81
CA ILE A 203 4.40 -2.58 1.84
C ILE A 203 5.66 -2.37 0.99
N ARG A 204 6.59 -3.31 1.06
CA ARG A 204 7.74 -3.38 0.15
C ARG A 204 7.63 -4.62 -0.72
N GLN A 205 7.86 -4.44 -2.01
CA GLN A 205 7.86 -5.54 -2.98
C GLN A 205 8.90 -6.61 -2.65
N GLN A 206 10.09 -6.19 -2.24
CA GLN A 206 11.18 -7.10 -1.88
C GLN A 206 11.95 -6.53 -0.69
N ILE A 207 12.38 -7.42 0.19
CA ILE A 207 13.40 -7.11 1.20
C ILE A 207 14.75 -7.23 0.49
N ARG A 208 15.56 -6.16 0.54
CA ARG A 208 16.90 -6.17 -0.07
C ARG A 208 17.90 -6.84 0.86
N TRP A 209 18.90 -7.49 0.29
CA TRP A 209 20.03 -8.04 1.02
C TRP A 209 21.33 -7.76 0.29
N SER A 210 22.42 -7.91 1.02
CA SER A 210 23.79 -7.97 0.52
C SER A 210 24.23 -9.43 0.40
N GLU A 211 25.02 -9.69 -0.63
CA GLU A 211 25.56 -11.01 -0.94
C GLU A 211 27.08 -10.95 -0.88
N ASP A 212 27.69 -11.88 -0.15
CA ASP A 212 29.13 -12.08 -0.06
C ASP A 212 29.46 -13.55 -0.32
N GLN A 213 30.11 -13.83 -1.44
CA GLN A 213 30.50 -15.18 -1.86
C GLN A 213 31.88 -15.62 -1.32
N ASN A 214 32.58 -14.74 -0.59
CA ASN A 214 33.88 -15.03 0.01
C ASN A 214 33.80 -15.05 1.54
N ALA A 215 32.64 -15.42 2.07
CA ALA A 215 32.44 -15.48 3.51
C ALA A 215 33.11 -16.71 4.11
N ASN A 216 33.41 -16.63 5.41
CA ASN A 216 33.96 -17.77 6.13
C ASN A 216 32.93 -18.90 6.24
N CYS A 217 33.38 -20.14 6.07
CA CYS A 217 32.60 -21.34 6.35
C CYS A 217 32.11 -21.29 7.80
N PRO A 218 30.80 -21.48 8.06
CA PRO A 218 30.27 -21.42 9.42
C PRO A 218 30.62 -22.68 10.24
N PHE A 219 31.12 -23.74 9.59
CA PHE A 219 31.40 -25.06 10.18
C PHE A 219 32.88 -25.25 10.50
N GLU A 220 33.22 -26.39 11.12
CA GLU A 220 34.62 -26.75 11.40
C GLU A 220 35.46 -26.80 10.10
N SER A 221 36.71 -26.36 10.20
CA SER A 221 37.65 -26.28 9.06
C SER A 221 37.74 -27.61 8.31
N GLY A 222 37.64 -27.56 6.98
CA GLY A 222 37.62 -28.75 6.12
C GLY A 222 36.26 -29.43 5.95
N THR A 223 35.18 -28.89 6.54
CA THR A 223 33.82 -29.41 6.33
C THR A 223 33.17 -28.86 5.04
N CYS A 224 33.50 -27.62 4.68
CA CYS A 224 33.01 -26.97 3.45
C CYS A 224 33.82 -27.42 2.23
N LEU A 225 33.14 -27.86 1.17
CA LEU A 225 33.76 -28.40 -0.05
C LEU A 225 34.65 -27.37 -0.79
N LEU A 226 34.22 -26.12 -0.83
CA LEU A 226 34.93 -25.03 -1.50
C LEU A 226 36.03 -24.37 -0.64
N GLY A 227 36.27 -24.92 0.56
CA GLY A 227 37.22 -24.37 1.54
C GLY A 227 36.59 -23.40 2.54
N ASP A 228 37.41 -22.92 3.46
CA ASP A 228 36.95 -22.18 4.65
C ASP A 228 36.57 -20.71 4.37
N THR A 229 36.76 -20.19 3.16
CA THR A 229 36.55 -18.78 2.80
C THR A 229 35.71 -18.59 1.53
N ALA A 230 34.96 -19.61 1.11
CA ALA A 230 34.14 -19.60 -0.10
C ALA A 230 32.68 -19.93 0.19
N ALA A 231 32.20 -19.54 1.37
CA ALA A 231 30.78 -19.66 1.73
C ALA A 231 29.98 -18.46 1.19
N LEU A 232 28.70 -18.69 0.94
CA LEU A 232 27.75 -17.66 0.55
C LEU A 232 27.08 -17.08 1.80
N LYS A 233 27.27 -15.79 2.06
CA LYS A 233 26.58 -15.06 3.11
C LYS A 233 25.56 -14.09 2.52
N LEU A 234 24.33 -14.19 3.00
CA LEU A 234 23.19 -13.37 2.63
C LEU A 234 22.71 -12.60 3.85
N ASP A 235 22.76 -11.27 3.78
CA ASP A 235 22.51 -10.40 4.94
C ASP A 235 21.56 -9.26 4.57
N THR A 236 20.40 -9.20 5.21
CA THR A 236 19.40 -8.15 4.97
C THR A 236 19.86 -6.77 5.43
N GLY A 237 20.89 -6.70 6.27
CA GLY A 237 21.13 -5.55 7.12
C GLY A 237 19.96 -5.31 8.08
N TYR A 238 19.96 -4.14 8.72
CA TYR A 238 18.86 -3.72 9.59
C TYR A 238 17.67 -3.25 8.75
N ILE A 239 16.54 -3.94 8.87
CA ILE A 239 15.27 -3.57 8.26
C ILE A 239 14.29 -3.11 9.33
N ASP A 240 13.62 -1.99 9.07
CA ASP A 240 12.69 -1.38 10.01
C ASP A 240 11.31 -2.08 9.98
N SER A 241 10.77 -2.36 11.17
CA SER A 241 9.51 -3.09 11.33
C SER A 241 8.32 -2.38 10.69
N HIS A 242 8.37 -1.06 10.58
CA HIS A 242 7.27 -0.24 10.07
C HIS A 242 7.31 -0.10 8.54
N THR A 243 8.42 0.38 8.01
CA THR A 243 8.60 0.77 6.61
C THR A 243 8.90 -0.41 5.67
N VAL A 244 9.36 -1.54 6.21
CA VAL A 244 9.67 -2.76 5.44
C VAL A 244 8.65 -3.86 5.69
N LEU A 245 8.39 -4.19 6.96
CA LEU A 245 7.45 -5.25 7.34
C LEU A 245 5.98 -4.78 7.47
N GLY A 246 5.74 -3.46 7.43
CA GLY A 246 4.40 -2.90 7.45
C GLY A 246 3.73 -2.85 8.82
N ILE A 247 4.46 -3.02 9.93
CA ILE A 247 3.89 -2.93 11.27
C ILE A 247 3.70 -1.44 11.62
N ASN A 248 2.47 -0.93 11.49
CA ASN A 248 2.09 0.45 11.76
C ASN A 248 2.42 0.85 13.21
N SER A 249 3.46 1.65 13.41
CA SER A 249 3.95 2.01 14.74
C SER A 249 4.60 3.38 14.70
N ARG A 250 4.45 4.12 15.80
CA ARG A 250 5.13 5.40 16.01
C ARG A 250 6.64 5.16 16.05
N GLU A 251 7.43 6.17 15.71
CA GLU A 251 8.89 6.07 15.65
C GLU A 251 9.51 5.45 16.93
N ARG A 252 9.12 5.95 18.11
CA ARG A 252 9.56 5.43 19.43
C ARG A 252 9.22 3.96 19.71
N ASP A 253 8.34 3.38 18.91
CA ASP A 253 7.79 2.03 19.09
C ASP A 253 8.27 1.06 18.00
N ARG A 254 9.06 1.55 17.04
CA ARG A 254 9.67 0.75 15.96
C ARG A 254 10.88 -0.01 16.47
N ILE A 255 11.18 -1.10 15.80
CA ILE A 255 12.38 -1.91 16.02
C ILE A 255 13.03 -2.24 14.68
N SER A 256 14.32 -2.57 14.72
CA SER A 256 15.02 -3.10 13.55
C SER A 256 15.19 -4.60 13.67
N TYR A 257 15.01 -5.31 12.57
CA TYR A 257 15.27 -6.73 12.42
C TYR A 257 16.39 -6.96 11.41
N ARG A 258 17.21 -7.98 11.62
CA ARG A 258 18.24 -8.41 10.68
C ARG A 258 18.28 -9.93 10.61
N ARG A 259 18.36 -10.45 9.39
CA ARG A 259 18.62 -11.86 9.10
C ARG A 259 19.99 -12.01 8.45
N VAL A 260 20.73 -13.00 8.89
CA VAL A 260 21.98 -13.45 8.27
C VAL A 260 21.85 -14.94 8.00
N THR A 261 22.02 -15.33 6.75
CA THR A 261 22.05 -16.75 6.35
C THR A 261 23.40 -17.03 5.68
N THR A 262 24.13 -18.03 6.17
CA THR A 262 25.40 -18.45 5.57
C THR A 262 25.30 -19.88 5.07
N CYS A 263 25.56 -20.11 3.79
CA CYS A 263 25.43 -21.40 3.13
C CYS A 263 26.76 -21.86 2.51
N ALA A 264 27.01 -23.16 2.51
CA ALA A 264 28.15 -23.74 1.82
C ALA A 264 27.84 -25.17 1.33
N PRO A 265 28.34 -25.57 0.15
CA PRO A 265 28.42 -26.97 -0.24
C PRO A 265 29.32 -27.73 0.74
N LEU A 266 28.94 -28.95 1.10
CA LEU A 266 29.64 -29.78 2.08
C LEU A 266 30.47 -30.86 1.41
N ASP A 267 31.61 -31.18 2.01
CA ASP A 267 32.38 -32.36 1.61
C ASP A 267 31.77 -33.63 2.24
N ALA A 268 31.27 -34.53 1.40
CA ALA A 268 30.77 -35.83 1.83
C ALA A 268 31.86 -36.91 1.88
N SER A 269 33.09 -36.60 1.49
CA SER A 269 34.21 -37.54 1.49
C SER A 269 34.40 -38.17 2.88
N GLY A 270 34.45 -39.51 2.92
CA GLY A 270 34.56 -40.25 4.17
C GLY A 270 33.27 -40.34 5.00
N ARG A 271 32.14 -39.85 4.49
CA ARG A 271 30.81 -39.93 5.10
C ARG A 271 29.82 -40.81 4.31
N ILE A 272 30.31 -41.50 3.30
CA ILE A 272 29.52 -42.36 2.41
C ILE A 272 29.82 -43.83 2.74
N GLU A 273 28.79 -44.59 3.08
CA GLU A 273 28.89 -46.01 3.37
C GLU A 273 28.10 -46.82 2.31
N PRO A 274 28.78 -47.54 1.41
CA PRO A 274 28.13 -48.39 0.43
C PRO A 274 27.62 -49.67 1.08
N ASN A 275 26.39 -50.04 0.76
CA ASN A 275 25.69 -51.20 1.30
C ASN A 275 24.99 -51.96 0.18
N LYS A 276 24.69 -53.25 0.42
CA LYS A 276 23.93 -54.09 -0.50
C LYS A 276 22.74 -54.72 0.20
N ILE A 277 21.59 -54.75 -0.47
CA ILE A 277 20.43 -55.49 0.04
C ILE A 277 20.70 -56.98 -0.14
N THR A 278 20.57 -57.76 0.94
CA THR A 278 20.72 -59.22 0.93
C THR A 278 19.88 -59.86 -0.17
N ASP A 279 20.47 -60.81 -0.89
CA ASP A 279 19.81 -61.55 -1.99
C ASP A 279 19.34 -60.70 -3.18
N SER A 280 19.89 -59.49 -3.36
CA SER A 280 19.63 -58.66 -4.54
C SER A 280 20.91 -58.05 -5.14
N SER A 281 20.81 -57.55 -6.38
CA SER A 281 21.87 -56.76 -7.01
C SER A 281 21.78 -55.26 -6.69
N ILE A 282 20.92 -54.84 -5.76
CA ILE A 282 20.67 -53.42 -5.47
C ILE A 282 21.68 -52.93 -4.42
N THR A 283 22.51 -51.98 -4.85
CA THR A 283 23.38 -51.19 -3.97
C THR A 283 22.63 -49.96 -3.46
N TYR A 284 22.88 -49.58 -2.21
CA TYR A 284 22.46 -48.32 -1.64
C TYR A 284 23.60 -47.69 -0.84
N TYR A 285 23.54 -46.38 -0.67
CA TYR A 285 24.59 -45.58 -0.02
C TYR A 285 23.98 -44.85 1.18
N ASN A 286 24.54 -45.06 2.35
CA ASN A 286 24.18 -44.30 3.54
C ASN A 286 25.12 -43.10 3.68
N TYR A 287 24.55 -41.91 3.84
CA TYR A 287 25.28 -40.67 4.05
C TYR A 287 25.18 -40.25 5.51
N ASN A 288 26.32 -39.97 6.14
CA ASN A 288 26.42 -39.71 7.58
C ASN A 288 26.87 -38.27 7.90
N PHE A 289 25.89 -37.37 7.95
CA PHE A 289 26.01 -36.02 8.50
C PHE A 289 25.40 -35.90 9.90
N GLY A 290 25.04 -37.03 10.52
CA GLY A 290 24.43 -37.08 11.84
C GLY A 290 23.26 -38.06 11.93
N PRO A 291 23.01 -38.66 13.10
CA PRO A 291 21.92 -39.61 13.27
C PRO A 291 20.54 -38.96 13.23
N LEU A 292 19.56 -39.75 12.76
CA LEU A 292 18.13 -39.47 12.96
C LEU A 292 17.67 -40.11 14.27
N SER A 293 16.52 -39.70 14.80
CA SER A 293 15.96 -40.22 16.07
C SER A 293 15.80 -41.75 16.16
N GLY A 294 15.87 -42.48 15.03
CA GLY A 294 15.83 -43.94 14.96
C GLY A 294 16.92 -44.60 14.10
N GLY A 295 18.00 -43.90 13.72
CA GLY A 295 19.03 -44.45 12.83
C GLY A 295 20.40 -43.76 12.94
N ASN A 296 21.45 -44.46 12.53
CA ASN A 296 22.85 -44.00 12.65
C ASN A 296 23.37 -43.18 11.46
N TYR A 297 22.52 -42.93 10.46
CA TYR A 297 22.85 -42.18 9.25
C TYR A 297 21.77 -41.14 8.98
N THR A 298 22.09 -40.15 8.14
CA THR A 298 21.20 -39.04 7.81
C THR A 298 20.28 -39.39 6.65
N TRP A 299 20.84 -40.03 5.61
CA TRP A 299 20.11 -40.32 4.38
C TRP A 299 20.56 -41.62 3.73
N THR A 300 19.66 -42.27 3.00
CA THR A 300 19.96 -43.43 2.17
C THR A 300 19.57 -43.17 0.73
N TYR A 301 20.50 -43.38 -0.19
CA TYR A 301 20.27 -43.30 -1.63
C TYR A 301 20.37 -44.67 -2.28
N PHE A 302 19.40 -45.05 -3.11
CA PHE A 302 19.46 -46.31 -3.87
C PHE A 302 20.04 -46.06 -5.26
N GLU A 303 21.10 -46.79 -5.62
CA GLU A 303 21.82 -46.61 -6.90
C GLU A 303 20.89 -46.71 -8.11
N VAL A 304 19.84 -47.53 -8.02
CA VAL A 304 18.84 -47.71 -9.08
C VAL A 304 18.16 -46.39 -9.49
N PHE A 305 18.07 -45.40 -8.61
CA PHE A 305 17.45 -44.11 -8.94
C PHE A 305 18.26 -43.27 -9.94
N SER A 306 19.57 -43.52 -10.07
CA SER A 306 20.41 -42.87 -11.09
C SER A 306 20.12 -43.35 -12.51
N THR A 307 19.50 -44.52 -12.66
CA THR A 307 19.24 -45.17 -13.95
C THR A 307 17.76 -45.32 -14.26
N LEU A 308 16.87 -45.23 -13.26
CA LEU A 308 15.44 -45.37 -13.43
C LEU A 308 14.84 -44.20 -14.23
N GLY A 309 14.18 -44.51 -15.34
CA GLY A 309 13.53 -43.51 -16.20
C GLY A 309 12.48 -42.68 -15.45
N GLY A 310 12.44 -41.38 -15.72
CA GLY A 310 11.41 -40.46 -15.21
C GLY A 310 11.68 -39.86 -13.82
N LEU A 311 12.80 -40.21 -13.16
CA LEU A 311 13.22 -39.55 -11.92
C LEU A 311 14.02 -38.27 -12.21
N LEU A 312 13.44 -37.14 -11.81
CA LEU A 312 14.06 -35.80 -11.90
C LEU A 312 14.83 -35.49 -10.62
N TYR A 313 15.25 -34.24 -10.43
CA TYR A 313 15.87 -33.81 -9.18
C TYR A 313 15.02 -34.19 -7.97
N SER A 314 15.66 -34.74 -6.94
CA SER A 314 15.10 -34.75 -5.59
C SER A 314 15.89 -33.78 -4.70
N LEU A 315 15.14 -33.13 -3.80
CA LEU A 315 15.70 -32.29 -2.75
C LEU A 315 15.15 -32.82 -1.43
N ASP A 316 16.03 -33.43 -0.66
CA ASP A 316 15.74 -33.90 0.69
C ASP A 316 16.39 -32.95 1.69
N GLN A 317 15.82 -32.85 2.89
CA GLN A 317 16.24 -31.85 3.85
C GLN A 317 16.04 -32.26 5.30
N TRP A 318 16.92 -31.74 6.15
CA TRP A 318 16.87 -31.92 7.60
C TRP A 318 17.18 -30.60 8.28
N VAL A 319 16.63 -30.43 9.48
CA VAL A 319 16.82 -29.21 10.27
C VAL A 319 17.26 -29.57 11.67
N ASN A 320 18.16 -28.75 12.22
CA ASN A 320 18.50 -28.73 13.62
C ASN A 320 18.35 -27.29 14.13
N GLU A 321 17.31 -27.05 14.94
CA GLU A 321 16.94 -25.71 15.40
C GLU A 321 17.53 -25.40 16.78
N ALA A 322 18.31 -24.32 16.91
CA ALA A 322 19.00 -24.00 18.14
C ALA A 322 18.01 -23.76 19.29
N GLY A 323 18.16 -24.53 20.38
CA GLY A 323 17.34 -24.41 21.59
C GLY A 323 16.00 -25.14 21.55
N VAL A 324 15.67 -25.85 20.46
CA VAL A 324 14.49 -26.74 20.41
C VAL A 324 14.87 -28.13 20.95
N PRO A 325 14.15 -28.66 21.95
CA PRO A 325 14.54 -29.92 22.62
C PRO A 325 14.24 -31.18 21.79
N SER A 326 13.20 -31.14 20.96
CA SER A 326 12.76 -32.28 20.14
C SER A 326 13.25 -32.10 18.70
N GLN A 327 14.39 -32.72 18.39
CA GLN A 327 14.99 -32.71 17.04
C GLN A 327 14.77 -34.05 16.36
N SER A 328 14.54 -34.02 15.05
CA SER A 328 14.49 -35.24 14.22
C SER A 328 15.87 -35.65 13.70
N TRP A 329 16.80 -34.70 13.61
CA TRP A 329 18.17 -34.88 13.12
C TRP A 329 19.18 -34.20 14.06
N PHE A 330 20.28 -34.90 14.33
CA PHE A 330 21.35 -34.44 15.20
C PHE A 330 22.64 -34.32 14.36
N PRO A 331 23.12 -33.10 14.06
CA PRO A 331 24.29 -32.92 13.22
C PRO A 331 25.55 -33.52 13.88
N VAL A 332 26.48 -33.97 13.05
CA VAL A 332 27.83 -34.31 13.50
C VAL A 332 28.50 -33.10 14.16
N PRO A 333 29.47 -33.31 15.09
CA PRO A 333 30.13 -32.21 15.79
C PRO A 333 30.66 -31.09 14.89
N ALA A 334 31.19 -31.45 13.72
CA ALA A 334 31.71 -30.51 12.73
C ALA A 334 30.67 -29.53 12.16
N LEU A 335 29.38 -29.93 12.15
CA LEU A 335 28.26 -29.12 11.67
C LEU A 335 27.46 -28.47 12.82
N ALA A 336 27.67 -28.89 14.07
CA ALA A 336 26.83 -28.49 15.19
C ALA A 336 26.98 -27.00 15.53
N GLN A 337 25.85 -26.32 15.73
CA GLN A 337 25.77 -24.90 16.11
C GLN A 337 24.90 -24.75 17.35
N THR A 338 25.15 -23.70 18.13
CA THR A 338 24.39 -23.42 19.37
C THR A 338 23.58 -22.13 19.30
N ASP A 339 23.88 -21.26 18.34
CA ASP A 339 23.33 -19.92 18.15
C ASP A 339 22.76 -19.71 16.74
N ALA A 340 22.53 -20.78 15.97
CA ALA A 340 22.00 -20.74 14.62
C ALA A 340 21.15 -21.98 14.31
N ASP A 341 20.15 -21.81 13.44
CA ASP A 341 19.35 -22.93 12.94
C ASP A 341 20.00 -23.51 11.69
N ILE A 342 20.29 -24.81 11.69
CA ILE A 342 20.99 -25.48 10.60
C ILE A 342 19.96 -26.15 9.71
N THR A 343 20.04 -25.90 8.41
CA THR A 343 19.36 -26.70 7.39
C THR A 343 20.40 -27.45 6.57
N LEU A 344 20.24 -28.77 6.45
CA LEU A 344 21.01 -29.62 5.54
C LEU A 344 20.14 -29.96 4.34
N PHE A 345 20.68 -29.76 3.14
CA PHE A 345 20.08 -30.11 1.86
C PHE A 345 20.86 -31.26 1.23
N ALA A 346 20.13 -32.23 0.69
CA ALA A 346 20.64 -33.30 -0.16
C ALA A 346 20.01 -33.18 -1.53
N VAL A 347 20.83 -32.87 -2.55
CA VAL A 347 20.39 -32.75 -3.93
C VAL A 347 20.80 -34.02 -4.68
N SER A 348 19.80 -34.75 -5.17
CA SER A 348 20.05 -35.92 -6.02
C SER A 348 19.62 -35.59 -7.46
N PRO A 349 20.54 -35.54 -8.44
CA PRO A 349 20.19 -35.33 -9.84
C PRO A 349 19.47 -36.53 -10.47
N ASN A 350 19.50 -37.71 -9.83
CA ASN A 350 18.86 -38.94 -10.29
C ASN A 350 19.24 -39.25 -11.74
N ASN A 351 18.27 -39.31 -12.66
CA ASN A 351 18.51 -39.74 -14.04
C ASN A 351 18.67 -38.56 -15.03
N ILE A 352 18.92 -37.35 -14.53
CA ILE A 352 19.06 -36.17 -15.39
C ILE A 352 20.31 -36.27 -16.26
N ALA A 353 20.12 -35.97 -17.54
CA ALA A 353 21.14 -35.94 -18.58
C ALA A 353 21.31 -34.51 -19.11
N TYR A 354 22.52 -33.98 -19.03
CA TYR A 354 22.84 -32.62 -19.46
C TYR A 354 23.44 -32.62 -20.88
N LEU A 355 23.10 -31.60 -21.66
CA LEU A 355 23.67 -31.41 -23.01
C LEU A 355 25.10 -30.88 -22.98
N ASN A 356 25.50 -30.20 -21.90
CA ASN A 356 26.83 -29.64 -21.67
C ASN A 356 27.35 -30.08 -20.29
N PRO A 357 28.68 -30.15 -20.08
CA PRO A 357 29.23 -30.50 -18.78
C PRO A 357 28.86 -29.43 -17.73
N VAL A 358 28.57 -29.89 -16.51
CA VAL A 358 28.25 -29.02 -15.37
C VAL A 358 29.36 -29.14 -14.33
N THR A 359 30.00 -28.02 -13.99
CA THR A 359 31.09 -27.95 -12.99
C THR A 359 30.69 -27.29 -11.68
N ASP A 360 29.40 -26.96 -11.54
CA ASP A 360 28.84 -26.50 -10.28
C ASP A 360 29.01 -27.58 -9.17
N PRO A 361 29.41 -27.21 -7.95
CA PRO A 361 29.69 -28.16 -6.86
C PRO A 361 28.47 -28.94 -6.36
N LEU A 362 27.25 -28.41 -6.51
CA LEU A 362 26.02 -29.05 -6.03
C LEU A 362 25.31 -29.86 -7.13
N PHE A 363 25.56 -29.51 -8.39
CA PHE A 363 24.93 -30.13 -9.57
C PHE A 363 25.93 -30.82 -10.50
N GLN A 364 27.12 -31.17 -10.00
CA GLN A 364 28.23 -31.63 -10.82
C GLN A 364 27.83 -32.78 -11.75
N ALA A 365 28.08 -32.60 -13.04
CA ALA A 365 27.80 -33.60 -14.07
C ALA A 365 28.84 -33.53 -15.18
N THR A 366 29.93 -34.29 -15.00
CA THR A 366 31.06 -34.31 -15.94
C THR A 366 31.21 -35.64 -16.66
N LYS A 367 30.49 -36.69 -16.24
CA LYS A 367 30.60 -38.03 -16.82
C LYS A 367 29.92 -38.11 -18.17
N GLN A 368 30.68 -38.43 -19.21
CA GLN A 368 30.17 -38.58 -20.56
C GLN A 368 29.40 -39.90 -20.74
N VAL A 369 28.19 -39.81 -21.27
CA VAL A 369 27.34 -40.94 -21.65
C VAL A 369 26.98 -40.80 -23.12
N LYS A 370 27.30 -41.85 -23.91
CA LYS A 370 26.99 -41.90 -25.34
C LYS A 370 25.71 -42.70 -25.56
N VAL A 371 24.69 -42.07 -26.15
CA VAL A 371 23.40 -42.70 -26.45
C VAL A 371 23.30 -42.90 -27.95
N GLN A 372 23.02 -44.14 -28.38
CA GLN A 372 22.79 -44.45 -29.79
C GLN A 372 21.32 -44.14 -30.13
N THR A 373 21.12 -43.22 -31.06
CA THR A 373 19.80 -42.85 -31.60
C THR A 373 19.69 -43.31 -33.05
N SER A 374 18.48 -43.22 -33.62
CA SER A 374 18.24 -43.55 -35.04
C SER A 374 18.96 -42.61 -36.02
N THR A 375 19.37 -41.42 -35.56
CA THR A 375 20.04 -40.37 -36.36
C THR A 375 21.55 -40.27 -36.09
N GLY A 376 22.08 -40.98 -35.09
CA GLY A 376 23.51 -41.02 -34.78
C GLY A 376 23.82 -41.25 -33.29
N THR A 377 25.07 -41.03 -32.89
CA THR A 377 25.46 -41.06 -31.47
C THR A 377 25.33 -39.67 -30.87
N GLU A 378 24.48 -39.52 -29.87
CA GLU A 378 24.37 -38.30 -29.07
C GLU A 378 25.21 -38.42 -27.79
N LEU A 379 25.74 -37.28 -27.34
CA LEU A 379 26.58 -37.18 -26.15
C LEU A 379 25.83 -36.42 -25.06
N TYR A 380 25.72 -37.03 -23.90
CA TYR A 380 25.14 -36.44 -22.70
C TYR A 380 26.14 -36.47 -21.56
N TYR A 381 25.92 -35.62 -20.56
CA TYR A 381 26.69 -35.58 -19.32
C TYR A 381 25.77 -35.98 -18.16
N LYS A 382 26.26 -36.83 -17.26
CA LYS A 382 25.54 -37.24 -16.05
C LYS A 382 26.39 -36.99 -14.81
N ALA A 383 25.74 -37.02 -13.66
CA ALA A 383 26.42 -37.08 -12.37
C ALA A 383 27.40 -38.26 -12.36
N ASN A 384 28.51 -38.12 -11.63
CA ASN A 384 29.54 -39.14 -11.61
C ASN A 384 29.03 -40.37 -10.83
N ASP A 385 28.64 -41.45 -11.53
CA ASP A 385 28.02 -42.65 -10.92
C ASP A 385 28.90 -43.49 -9.94
N TYR A 386 29.98 -42.96 -9.35
CA TYR A 386 30.83 -43.79 -8.47
C TYR A 386 31.39 -43.09 -7.22
N ASP A 387 31.52 -41.76 -7.23
CA ASP A 387 32.11 -41.03 -6.09
C ASP A 387 31.05 -40.37 -5.20
N GLU A 388 29.97 -39.82 -5.77
CA GLU A 388 28.88 -39.17 -5.00
C GLU A 388 27.59 -39.07 -5.83
N PHE A 389 26.52 -39.79 -5.43
CA PHE A 389 25.21 -39.73 -6.12
C PHE A 389 24.33 -38.57 -5.63
N VAL A 390 24.65 -38.03 -4.46
CA VAL A 390 23.88 -37.02 -3.73
C VAL A 390 24.85 -35.97 -3.24
N HIS A 391 24.67 -34.73 -3.67
CA HIS A 391 25.52 -33.63 -3.23
C HIS A 391 24.85 -32.88 -2.08
N PHE A 392 25.64 -32.41 -1.13
CA PHE A 392 25.14 -31.78 0.08
C PHE A 392 25.48 -30.29 0.14
N ALA A 393 24.55 -29.50 0.66
CA ALA A 393 24.79 -28.13 1.06
C ALA A 393 24.13 -27.89 2.42
N SER A 394 24.71 -27.01 3.23
CA SER A 394 24.09 -26.62 4.48
C SER A 394 24.09 -25.11 4.66
N CYS A 395 23.01 -24.61 5.25
CA CYS A 395 22.79 -23.21 5.57
C CYS A 395 22.56 -23.04 7.07
N VAL A 396 23.14 -21.98 7.64
CA VAL A 396 22.87 -21.53 9.01
C VAL A 396 22.06 -20.25 8.97
N ASP A 397 20.88 -20.26 9.59
CA ASP A 397 20.00 -19.10 9.74
C ASP A 397 20.22 -18.44 11.12
N GLN A 398 20.47 -17.13 11.11
CA GLN A 398 20.62 -16.32 12.32
C GLN A 398 19.82 -15.03 12.24
N HIS A 399 19.34 -14.58 13.40
CA HIS A 399 18.43 -13.47 13.54
C HIS A 399 18.88 -12.52 14.65
N GLN A 400 18.67 -11.23 14.43
CA GLN A 400 18.98 -10.17 15.39
C GLN A 400 17.84 -9.14 15.41
N LEU A 401 17.48 -8.69 16.61
CA LEU A 401 16.50 -7.63 16.81
C LEU A 401 17.13 -6.50 17.65
N CYS A 402 16.80 -5.26 17.29
CA CYS A 402 17.39 -4.07 17.91
C CYS A 402 16.34 -3.03 18.28
N ASP A 403 16.51 -2.43 19.44
CA ASP A 403 15.93 -1.13 19.75
C ASP A 403 16.73 -0.05 19.02
N SER A 404 16.10 0.55 18.01
CA SER A 404 16.73 1.57 17.16
C SER A 404 16.56 2.99 17.70
N ASN A 405 15.84 3.17 18.81
CA ASN A 405 15.60 4.48 19.42
C ASN A 405 16.72 4.93 20.36
N VAL A 406 17.70 4.07 20.61
CA VAL A 406 18.88 4.33 21.43
C VAL A 406 20.13 4.38 20.56
N ASN A 407 21.10 5.22 20.95
CA ASN A 407 22.38 5.38 20.25
C ASN A 407 23.54 5.08 21.21
N PRO A 408 24.33 4.00 20.97
CA PRO A 408 24.20 3.04 19.86
C PRO A 408 22.94 2.13 20.00
N PRO A 409 22.43 1.56 18.88
CA PRO A 409 21.30 0.64 18.92
C PRO A 409 21.55 -0.51 19.89
N ASN A 410 20.58 -0.80 20.75
CA ASN A 410 20.66 -1.90 21.70
C ASN A 410 20.11 -3.16 21.03
N CYS A 411 20.98 -4.11 20.73
CA CYS A 411 20.66 -5.29 19.92
C CYS A 411 20.88 -6.60 20.70
N THR A 412 20.10 -7.62 20.35
CA THR A 412 20.46 -9.00 20.70
C THR A 412 21.74 -9.43 19.98
N ALA A 413 22.39 -10.49 20.44
CA ALA A 413 23.34 -11.20 19.58
C ALA A 413 22.58 -11.89 18.43
N LEU A 414 23.32 -12.42 17.45
CA LEU A 414 22.75 -13.31 16.45
C LEU A 414 22.37 -14.64 17.12
N HIS A 415 21.13 -15.09 16.87
CA HIS A 415 20.57 -16.30 17.45
C HIS A 415 19.70 -17.04 16.42
N GLY A 416 19.51 -18.35 16.62
CA GLY A 416 18.42 -19.10 15.97
C GLY A 416 17.05 -18.60 16.45
N TRP A 417 15.98 -18.93 15.74
CA TRP A 417 14.66 -18.34 15.97
C TRP A 417 14.11 -18.60 17.39
N GLN A 418 14.38 -19.77 17.97
CA GLN A 418 13.91 -20.16 19.30
C GLN A 418 14.81 -19.56 20.41
N THR A 419 16.14 -19.63 20.27
CA THR A 419 17.07 -19.02 21.23
C THR A 419 16.95 -17.49 21.28
N LEU A 420 16.54 -16.87 20.17
CA LEU A 420 16.27 -15.43 20.09
C LEU A 420 15.20 -14.99 21.09
N GLN A 421 14.19 -15.82 21.37
CA GLN A 421 13.13 -15.48 22.33
C GLN A 421 13.69 -15.13 23.71
N ALA A 422 14.62 -15.94 24.22
CA ALA A 422 15.27 -15.69 25.50
C ALA A 422 16.14 -14.42 25.48
N ALA A 423 16.76 -14.10 24.34
CA ALA A 423 17.53 -12.87 24.16
C ALA A 423 16.62 -11.63 24.14
N ILE A 424 15.48 -11.69 23.46
CA ILE A 424 14.47 -10.61 23.41
C ILE A 424 13.98 -10.27 24.82
N LEU A 425 13.68 -11.29 25.64
CA LEU A 425 13.17 -11.10 27.00
C LEU A 425 14.22 -10.52 27.97
N LYS A 426 15.52 -10.70 27.67
CA LYS A 426 16.62 -10.13 28.46
C LYS A 426 17.00 -8.72 28.00
N LEU A 427 16.66 -8.34 26.77
CA LEU A 427 16.95 -7.03 26.23
C LEU A 427 16.10 -5.95 26.92
N SER A 428 16.72 -4.83 27.30
CA SER A 428 16.02 -3.68 27.87
C SER A 428 15.41 -2.83 26.77
N TRP A 429 14.14 -3.11 26.43
CA TRP A 429 13.35 -2.35 25.46
C TRP A 429 12.88 -1.00 26.03
N THR A 430 12.89 0.05 25.21
CA THR A 430 12.41 1.38 25.62
C THR A 430 10.89 1.39 25.86
N THR A 431 10.12 0.65 25.06
CA THR A 431 8.66 0.56 25.24
C THR A 431 8.16 -0.89 25.24
N ALA A 432 7.07 -1.15 25.99
CA ALA A 432 6.40 -2.45 25.96
C ALA A 432 5.90 -2.82 24.56
N ARG A 433 5.61 -1.80 23.74
CA ARG A 433 5.18 -1.94 22.36
C ARG A 433 6.28 -2.55 21.49
N GLN A 434 7.54 -2.15 21.68
CA GLN A 434 8.70 -2.73 20.99
C GLN A 434 8.90 -4.20 21.34
N LEU A 435 8.81 -4.57 22.63
CA LEU A 435 8.90 -5.96 23.08
C LEU A 435 7.85 -6.84 22.40
N ALA A 436 6.59 -6.39 22.37
CA ALA A 436 5.52 -7.11 21.70
C ALA A 436 5.72 -7.22 20.17
N THR A 437 6.28 -6.19 19.53
CA THR A 437 6.66 -6.26 18.11
C THR A 437 7.78 -7.27 17.87
N ALA A 438 8.79 -7.30 18.75
CA ALA A 438 9.90 -8.24 18.67
C ALA A 438 9.43 -9.70 18.81
N LEU A 439 8.57 -9.98 19.80
CA LEU A 439 7.96 -11.30 19.98
C LEU A 439 7.10 -11.71 18.78
N ARG A 440 6.31 -10.79 18.22
CA ARG A 440 5.53 -11.05 17.00
C ARG A 440 6.43 -11.45 15.82
N ILE A 441 7.52 -10.71 15.58
CA ILE A 441 8.45 -11.07 14.50
C ILE A 441 9.06 -12.44 14.78
N GLN A 442 9.55 -12.68 16.01
CA GLN A 442 10.18 -13.93 16.42
C GLN A 442 9.28 -15.16 16.17
N GLN A 443 7.98 -15.07 16.47
CA GLN A 443 7.02 -16.14 16.23
C GLN A 443 6.89 -16.55 14.76
N VAL A 444 7.05 -15.60 13.83
CA VAL A 444 6.98 -15.86 12.38
C VAL A 444 8.27 -16.49 11.84
N LEU A 445 9.40 -16.29 12.53
CA LEU A 445 10.71 -16.73 12.03
C LEU A 445 10.83 -18.24 11.87
N GLN A 446 10.14 -19.02 12.72
CA GLN A 446 10.13 -20.48 12.63
C GLN A 446 9.84 -20.93 11.20
N TYR A 447 8.70 -20.51 10.64
CA TYR A 447 8.27 -20.93 9.30
C TYR A 447 8.95 -20.16 8.16
N ALA A 448 9.72 -19.11 8.46
CA ALA A 448 10.48 -18.34 7.48
C ALA A 448 11.94 -18.83 7.32
N SER A 449 12.29 -20.03 7.80
CA SER A 449 13.64 -20.61 7.66
C SER A 449 13.90 -21.23 6.29
N MET A 450 15.17 -21.51 5.97
CA MET A 450 15.55 -22.22 4.74
C MET A 450 14.84 -23.58 4.63
N PHE A 451 14.75 -24.36 5.72
CA PHE A 451 14.06 -25.65 5.75
C PHE A 451 12.57 -25.55 5.38
N TYR A 452 11.84 -24.61 5.96
CA TYR A 452 10.40 -24.51 5.68
C TYR A 452 10.11 -24.03 4.28
N THR A 453 11.00 -23.23 3.67
CA THR A 453 10.85 -22.76 2.28
C THR A 453 10.77 -23.85 1.23
N THR A 454 11.32 -25.02 1.51
CA THR A 454 11.45 -26.17 0.60
C THR A 454 10.57 -27.35 1.01
N SER A 455 9.95 -27.29 2.21
CA SER A 455 9.12 -28.37 2.76
C SER A 455 7.94 -28.73 1.84
N GLY A 456 7.78 -30.02 1.56
CA GLY A 456 6.71 -30.56 0.73
C GLY A 456 6.88 -30.34 -0.79
N ARG A 457 7.98 -29.75 -1.26
CA ARG A 457 8.20 -29.46 -2.69
C ARG A 457 9.17 -30.39 -3.40
N GLY A 458 10.07 -31.03 -2.68
CA GLY A 458 11.15 -31.83 -3.27
C GLY A 458 11.92 -31.04 -4.33
N GLY A 459 12.25 -31.69 -5.45
CA GLY A 459 13.00 -31.05 -6.54
C GLY A 459 12.32 -29.82 -7.16
N LEU A 460 10.99 -29.66 -7.03
CA LEU A 460 10.28 -28.49 -7.58
C LEU A 460 10.64 -27.17 -6.88
N ALA A 461 11.35 -27.21 -5.75
CA ALA A 461 11.88 -26.01 -5.12
C ALA A 461 13.14 -25.44 -5.82
N LEU A 462 13.83 -26.26 -6.63
CA LEU A 462 15.06 -25.88 -7.31
C LEU A 462 14.79 -25.15 -8.63
N ARG A 463 15.55 -24.08 -8.90
CA ARG A 463 15.56 -23.37 -10.18
C ARG A 463 16.10 -24.26 -11.30
N ALA A 464 17.02 -25.18 -10.99
CA ALA A 464 17.54 -26.17 -11.92
C ALA A 464 16.42 -27.05 -12.52
N SER A 465 15.39 -27.38 -11.73
CA SER A 465 14.25 -28.18 -12.20
C SER A 465 13.43 -27.49 -13.29
N GLU A 466 13.45 -26.15 -13.35
CA GLU A 466 12.76 -25.40 -14.40
C GLU A 466 13.46 -25.51 -15.77
N LYS A 467 14.70 -25.98 -15.81
CA LYS A 467 15.50 -26.18 -17.03
C LYS A 467 15.45 -27.62 -17.54
N VAL A 468 14.64 -28.49 -16.95
CA VAL A 468 14.53 -29.90 -17.31
C VAL A 468 13.29 -30.13 -18.16
N ALA A 469 13.46 -30.78 -19.30
CA ALA A 469 12.39 -31.30 -20.13
C ALA A 469 12.54 -32.83 -20.25
N ASP A 470 11.51 -33.58 -19.87
CA ASP A 470 11.63 -35.02 -19.58
C ASP A 470 12.76 -35.30 -18.59
N ILE A 471 13.89 -35.87 -19.04
CA ILE A 471 15.11 -36.06 -18.23
C ILE A 471 16.30 -35.27 -18.76
N ILE A 472 16.09 -34.42 -19.76
CA ILE A 472 17.15 -33.68 -20.46
C ILE A 472 17.19 -32.26 -19.92
N SER A 473 18.38 -31.77 -19.60
CA SER A 473 18.61 -30.38 -19.22
C SER A 473 19.73 -29.76 -20.05
N GLU A 474 19.69 -28.45 -20.24
CA GLU A 474 20.86 -27.71 -20.70
C GLU A 474 21.96 -27.71 -19.62
N GLY A 475 23.17 -27.29 -19.98
CA GLY A 475 24.21 -27.06 -18.97
C GLY A 475 23.77 -26.02 -17.95
N LEU A 476 24.11 -26.26 -16.68
CA LEU A 476 23.94 -25.29 -15.60
C LEU A 476 25.20 -24.41 -15.49
N PRO A 477 25.04 -23.13 -15.11
CA PRO A 477 26.18 -22.26 -14.84
C PRO A 477 26.98 -22.76 -13.62
N ASN A 478 28.23 -22.32 -13.52
CA ASN A 478 29.17 -22.79 -12.48
C ASN A 478 28.83 -22.30 -11.06
N ASP A 479 27.96 -21.29 -10.96
CA ASP A 479 27.45 -20.69 -9.73
C ASP A 479 25.96 -21.05 -9.50
N GLN A 480 25.47 -22.14 -10.10
CA GLN A 480 24.08 -22.56 -9.94
C GLN A 480 23.71 -22.78 -8.46
N TRP A 481 24.60 -23.31 -7.63
CA TRP A 481 24.36 -23.45 -6.19
C TRP A 481 24.12 -22.10 -5.50
N VAL A 482 24.82 -21.03 -5.91
CA VAL A 482 24.60 -19.67 -5.40
C VAL A 482 23.24 -19.15 -5.83
N ILE A 483 22.86 -19.40 -7.09
CA ILE A 483 21.54 -19.05 -7.62
C ILE A 483 20.43 -19.76 -6.84
N GLU A 484 20.61 -21.05 -6.53
CA GLU A 484 19.65 -21.81 -5.73
C GLU A 484 19.53 -21.25 -4.31
N MET A 485 20.65 -21.10 -3.59
CA MET A 485 20.62 -20.63 -2.20
C MET A 485 20.08 -19.21 -2.09
N SER A 486 20.40 -18.34 -3.04
CA SER A 486 19.87 -16.97 -3.10
C SER A 486 18.36 -16.97 -3.42
N ASN A 487 17.89 -17.87 -4.28
CA ASN A 487 16.46 -18.03 -4.54
C ASN A 487 15.70 -18.57 -3.31
N LEU A 488 16.26 -19.57 -2.62
CA LEU A 488 15.68 -20.08 -1.37
C LEU A 488 15.64 -19.00 -0.29
N PHE A 489 16.67 -18.17 -0.18
CA PHE A 489 16.67 -17.02 0.72
C PHE A 489 15.62 -15.97 0.34
N ALA A 490 15.44 -15.67 -0.95
CA ALA A 490 14.36 -14.80 -1.43
C ALA A 490 12.97 -15.37 -1.08
N MET A 491 12.78 -16.68 -1.23
CA MET A 491 11.56 -17.37 -0.77
C MET A 491 11.37 -17.25 0.75
N ALA A 492 12.45 -17.36 1.52
CA ALA A 492 12.43 -17.20 2.97
C ALA A 492 12.00 -15.79 3.40
N LEU A 493 12.48 -14.75 2.70
CA LEU A 493 12.07 -13.37 2.89
C LEU A 493 10.61 -13.12 2.46
N ALA A 494 10.18 -13.71 1.34
CA ALA A 494 8.78 -13.67 0.92
C ALA A 494 7.86 -14.34 1.96
N ARG A 495 8.29 -15.46 2.54
CA ARG A 495 7.61 -16.13 3.66
C ARG A 495 7.55 -15.26 4.91
N LEU A 496 8.62 -14.55 5.26
CA LEU A 496 8.61 -13.58 6.36
C LEU A 496 7.55 -12.48 6.12
N GLN A 497 7.52 -11.88 4.92
CA GLN A 497 6.53 -10.86 4.60
C GLN A 497 5.10 -11.41 4.66
N HIS A 498 4.90 -12.63 4.14
CA HIS A 498 3.63 -13.33 4.21
C HIS A 498 3.18 -13.56 5.64
N GLY A 499 4.03 -14.20 6.46
CA GLY A 499 3.71 -14.56 7.84
C GLY A 499 3.46 -13.36 8.75
N ILE A 500 4.16 -12.23 8.53
CA ILE A 500 3.88 -10.99 9.27
C ILE A 500 2.47 -10.46 8.97
N VAL A 501 2.05 -10.50 7.70
CA VAL A 501 0.67 -10.10 7.33
C VAL A 501 -0.35 -11.12 7.83
N GLU A 502 -0.06 -12.40 7.64
CA GLU A 502 -0.93 -13.50 8.05
C GLU A 502 -1.16 -13.50 9.57
N TYR A 503 -0.14 -13.15 10.37
CA TYR A 503 -0.29 -12.97 11.81
C TYR A 503 -1.42 -11.99 12.17
N ALA A 504 -1.60 -10.91 11.40
CA ALA A 504 -2.65 -9.92 11.65
C ALA A 504 -4.01 -10.37 11.07
N THR A 505 -4.02 -11.03 9.92
CA THR A 505 -5.28 -11.47 9.29
C THR A 505 -5.84 -12.77 9.85
N GLY A 506 -4.98 -13.61 10.41
CA GLY A 506 -5.18 -15.04 10.55
C GLY A 506 -4.92 -15.81 9.25
N PRO A 507 -4.72 -17.14 9.34
CA PRO A 507 -4.52 -18.01 8.18
C PRO A 507 -5.73 -17.98 7.25
N SER A 508 -5.48 -18.09 5.94
CA SER A 508 -6.55 -18.18 4.92
C SER A 508 -6.90 -19.60 4.52
N ASP A 509 -5.97 -20.52 4.75
CA ASP A 509 -5.97 -21.93 4.41
C ASP A 509 -6.00 -22.75 5.71
N VAL A 510 -7.14 -22.71 6.39
CA VAL A 510 -7.33 -23.44 7.65
C VAL A 510 -7.50 -24.92 7.35
N THR A 511 -6.59 -25.75 7.88
CA THR A 511 -6.66 -27.22 7.80
C THR A 511 -7.12 -27.83 9.14
N ASP A 512 -7.51 -29.11 9.11
CA ASP A 512 -8.01 -29.80 10.30
C ASP A 512 -6.97 -29.84 11.42
N GLY A 513 -7.39 -29.47 12.64
CA GLY A 513 -6.53 -29.42 13.84
C GLY A 513 -5.67 -28.16 13.97
N MET A 514 -5.83 -27.18 13.06
CA MET A 514 -5.14 -25.90 13.14
C MET A 514 -5.76 -25.01 14.23
N ILE A 515 -4.89 -24.44 15.07
CA ILE A 515 -5.24 -23.51 16.15
C ILE A 515 -4.52 -22.18 15.94
N VAL A 516 -5.19 -21.06 16.28
CA VAL A 516 -4.58 -19.73 16.25
C VAL A 516 -4.45 -19.22 17.67
N GLN A 517 -3.22 -18.95 18.10
CA GLN A 517 -2.91 -18.43 19.42
C GLN A 517 -2.69 -16.92 19.32
N GLY A 518 -3.71 -16.17 19.70
CA GLY A 518 -3.64 -14.72 19.78
C GLY A 518 -2.78 -14.23 20.96
N PRO A 519 -2.29 -12.99 20.90
CA PRO A 519 -1.53 -12.38 21.99
C PRO A 519 -2.40 -12.20 23.24
N SER A 520 -1.85 -12.53 24.41
CA SER A 520 -2.54 -12.40 25.71
C SER A 520 -2.45 -10.99 26.30
N ASP A 521 -1.40 -10.25 25.96
CA ASP A 521 -1.13 -8.91 26.47
C ASP A 521 -1.90 -7.82 25.69
N SER A 522 -2.13 -6.67 26.33
CA SER A 522 -2.86 -5.55 25.72
C SER A 522 -2.10 -4.95 24.54
N GLU A 523 -0.77 -4.90 24.66
CA GLU A 523 0.08 -4.44 23.59
C GLU A 523 -0.06 -5.40 22.41
N GLY A 524 0.25 -6.69 22.53
CA GLY A 524 0.15 -7.66 21.43
C GLY A 524 -1.20 -7.60 20.70
N ARG A 525 -2.32 -7.48 21.43
CA ARG A 525 -3.65 -7.30 20.82
C ARG A 525 -3.78 -6.03 19.98
N ALA A 526 -3.17 -4.92 20.40
CA ALA A 526 -3.13 -3.70 19.60
C ALA A 526 -2.27 -3.82 18.33
N LEU A 527 -1.34 -4.78 18.23
CA LEU A 527 -0.59 -5.03 16.98
C LEU A 527 -1.41 -5.77 15.92
N CYS A 528 -2.49 -6.45 16.33
CA CYS A 528 -3.36 -7.16 15.41
C CYS A 528 -4.05 -6.23 14.40
N SER A 529 -4.37 -5.00 14.82
CA SER A 529 -4.92 -3.95 13.97
C SER A 529 -3.86 -2.93 13.53
N ALA A 530 -2.58 -3.29 13.61
CA ALA A 530 -1.47 -2.41 13.27
C ALA A 530 -0.67 -2.95 12.07
N GLN A 531 -1.28 -3.74 11.18
CA GLN A 531 -0.59 -4.22 9.98
C GLN A 531 -1.03 -3.41 8.76
N MET A 532 -0.05 -2.93 7.98
CA MET A 532 -0.30 -2.25 6.73
C MET A 532 -0.02 -3.19 5.54
N VAL A 533 -0.79 -3.02 4.48
CA VAL A 533 -0.63 -3.65 3.16
C VAL A 533 -0.83 -2.59 2.08
N ARG A 534 -0.55 -2.94 0.83
CA ARG A 534 -0.79 -2.03 -0.30
C ARG A 534 -2.18 -2.22 -0.92
N ASN A 535 -2.75 -1.13 -1.39
CA ASN A 535 -4.05 -1.14 -2.05
C ASN A 535 -3.95 -1.77 -3.45
N THR A 536 -4.80 -2.76 -3.71
CA THR A 536 -4.95 -3.41 -5.03
C THR A 536 -6.08 -2.81 -5.87
N GLY A 537 -6.72 -1.72 -5.40
CA GLY A 537 -7.74 -0.95 -6.12
C GLY A 537 -9.18 -1.13 -5.59
N LEU A 538 -9.39 -1.97 -4.57
CA LEU A 538 -10.72 -2.23 -4.01
C LEU A 538 -11.19 -1.18 -2.98
N TYR A 539 -10.25 -0.41 -2.43
CA TYR A 539 -10.51 0.59 -1.39
C TYR A 539 -10.00 1.97 -1.82
N MET A 540 -10.48 3.00 -1.12
CA MET A 540 -10.04 4.38 -1.28
C MET A 540 -9.70 4.95 0.09
N ASN A 541 -8.54 5.58 0.19
CA ASN A 541 -8.12 6.34 1.35
C ASN A 541 -8.48 7.82 1.18
N PHE A 542 -8.79 8.51 2.26
CA PHE A 542 -9.05 9.95 2.27
C PHE A 542 -8.28 10.60 3.42
N SER A 543 -7.59 11.71 3.15
CA SER A 543 -6.92 12.49 4.19
C SER A 543 -7.97 13.15 5.08
N ILE A 544 -8.01 12.77 6.36
CA ILE A 544 -8.94 13.35 7.35
C ILE A 544 -8.68 14.84 7.48
N LEU A 545 -7.41 15.27 7.49
CA LEU A 545 -7.04 16.69 7.50
C LEU A 545 -7.63 17.43 6.29
N GLY A 546 -7.47 16.86 5.09
CA GLY A 546 -8.04 17.42 3.85
C GLY A 546 -9.56 17.52 3.92
N LEU A 547 -10.25 16.47 4.37
CA LEU A 547 -11.70 16.45 4.57
C LEU A 547 -12.14 17.52 5.57
N SER A 548 -11.47 17.62 6.72
CA SER A 548 -11.78 18.60 7.76
C SER A 548 -11.60 20.03 7.28
N LEU A 549 -10.56 20.32 6.49
CA LEU A 549 -10.36 21.66 5.93
C LEU A 549 -11.43 22.01 4.89
N ILE A 550 -11.77 21.10 3.98
CA ILE A 550 -12.81 21.35 2.97
C ILE A 550 -14.16 21.59 3.63
N VAL A 551 -14.59 20.67 4.49
CA VAL A 551 -15.90 20.74 5.15
C VAL A 551 -15.96 21.91 6.13
N GLY A 552 -14.91 22.10 6.95
CA GLY A 552 -14.84 23.16 7.94
C GLY A 552 -14.83 24.56 7.33
N LEU A 553 -13.92 24.84 6.39
CA LEU A 553 -13.86 26.14 5.71
C LEU A 553 -15.11 26.39 4.86
N GLY A 554 -15.62 25.36 4.19
CA GLY A 554 -16.84 25.44 3.41
C GLY A 554 -18.06 25.80 4.26
N ALA A 555 -18.23 25.16 5.41
CA ALA A 555 -19.31 25.46 6.34
C ALA A 555 -19.22 26.91 6.86
N ILE A 556 -18.01 27.39 7.17
CA ILE A 556 -17.78 28.79 7.59
C ILE A 556 -18.23 29.77 6.49
N ILE A 557 -17.89 29.51 5.23
CA ILE A 557 -18.30 30.36 4.09
C ILE A 557 -19.82 30.38 3.95
N ILE A 558 -20.48 29.22 4.03
CA ILE A 558 -21.94 29.11 3.93
C ILE A 558 -22.63 29.86 5.08
N ILE A 559 -22.14 29.70 6.32
CA ILE A 559 -22.69 30.42 7.47
C ILE A 559 -22.48 31.92 7.29
N ALA A 560 -21.28 32.34 6.87
CA ALA A 560 -20.98 33.74 6.63
C ALA A 560 -21.89 34.35 5.56
N SER A 561 -22.19 33.64 4.47
CA SER A 561 -23.08 34.15 3.41
C SER A 561 -24.52 34.33 3.88
N ILE A 562 -25.03 33.42 4.72
CA ILE A 562 -26.40 33.52 5.27
C ILE A 562 -26.54 34.73 6.18
N PHE A 563 -25.51 35.03 6.99
CA PHE A 563 -25.59 36.09 8.00
C PHE A 563 -24.97 37.43 7.58
N VAL A 564 -24.36 37.53 6.38
CA VAL A 564 -23.61 38.74 5.97
C VAL A 564 -24.46 40.00 6.02
N GLU A 565 -25.70 39.95 5.52
CA GLU A 565 -26.59 41.11 5.48
C GLU A 565 -26.98 41.55 6.91
N SER A 566 -27.43 40.61 7.74
CA SER A 566 -27.84 40.84 9.13
C SER A 566 -26.71 41.39 10.00
N VAL A 567 -25.50 40.84 9.86
CA VAL A 567 -24.32 41.27 10.62
C VAL A 567 -23.91 42.69 10.23
N VAL A 568 -23.85 42.97 8.93
CA VAL A 568 -23.49 44.30 8.43
C VAL A 568 -24.53 45.34 8.83
N ASP A 569 -25.82 45.02 8.77
CA ASP A 569 -26.90 45.90 9.21
C ASP A 569 -26.87 46.16 10.71
N PHE A 570 -26.60 45.14 11.53
CA PHE A 570 -26.43 45.30 12.97
C PHE A 570 -25.29 46.28 13.30
N PHE A 571 -24.11 46.10 12.70
CA PHE A 571 -22.97 47.00 12.91
C PHE A 571 -23.22 48.41 12.38
N ARG A 572 -23.95 48.55 11.27
CA ARG A 572 -24.33 49.85 10.70
C ARG A 572 -25.36 50.58 11.55
N ARG A 573 -26.36 49.89 12.10
CA ARG A 573 -27.32 50.48 13.04
C ARG A 573 -26.59 51.00 14.29
N ARG A 574 -25.64 50.21 14.82
CA ARG A 574 -24.80 50.62 15.96
C ARG A 574 -23.90 51.82 15.64
N ARG A 575 -23.34 51.92 14.42
CA ARG A 575 -22.57 53.10 13.98
C ARG A 575 -23.43 54.31 13.64
N ARG A 576 -24.65 54.13 13.11
CA ARG A 576 -25.61 55.22 12.81
C ARG A 576 -26.01 56.00 14.05
N TYR A 577 -26.04 55.36 15.22
CA TYR A 577 -26.19 56.06 16.51
C TYR A 577 -25.05 57.04 16.84
N SER A 578 -23.91 56.99 16.13
CA SER A 578 -22.72 57.80 16.39
C SER A 578 -22.35 58.80 15.30
N MET A 579 -23.00 58.78 14.12
CA MET A 579 -22.63 59.66 13.00
C MET A 579 -23.87 60.08 12.19
N VAL A 580 -24.30 61.34 12.38
CA VAL A 580 -25.36 61.99 11.62
C VAL A 580 -24.71 62.90 10.59
N ASN A 581 -24.76 62.51 9.30
CA ASN A 581 -25.03 63.38 8.14
C ASN A 581 -24.53 62.76 6.82
N GLY A 582 -25.45 62.60 5.86
CA GLY A 582 -25.13 62.62 4.42
C GLY A 582 -24.47 61.39 3.79
N SER A 583 -24.28 60.26 4.47
CA SER A 583 -23.76 59.03 3.84
C SER A 583 -24.86 58.27 3.06
N VAL A 584 -24.51 57.69 1.90
CA VAL A 584 -25.38 56.79 1.13
C VAL A 584 -25.89 55.64 2.01
N ASP A 585 -27.21 55.39 2.04
CA ASP A 585 -27.75 54.20 2.69
C ASP A 585 -27.53 52.96 1.80
N LYS A 586 -26.33 52.39 1.91
CA LYS A 586 -25.90 51.25 1.10
C LYS A 586 -26.72 49.97 1.39
N SER A 587 -27.29 49.85 2.58
CA SER A 587 -28.18 48.73 2.94
C SER A 587 -29.51 48.86 2.20
N LEU A 588 -30.09 50.07 2.19
CA LEU A 588 -31.30 50.33 1.41
C LEU A 588 -31.07 50.13 -0.10
N GLN A 589 -29.93 50.55 -0.64
CA GLN A 589 -29.61 50.32 -2.06
C GLN A 589 -29.53 48.83 -2.41
N TRP A 590 -28.91 48.01 -1.56
CA TRP A 590 -28.88 46.54 -1.73
C TRP A 590 -30.28 45.91 -1.75
N VAL A 591 -31.19 46.42 -0.92
CA VAL A 591 -32.60 45.99 -0.89
C VAL A 591 -33.32 46.42 -2.16
N LEU A 592 -33.20 47.69 -2.55
CA LEU A 592 -33.87 48.26 -3.73
C LEU A 592 -33.40 47.65 -5.05
N ASP A 593 -32.13 47.23 -5.14
CA ASP A 593 -31.59 46.54 -6.30
C ASP A 593 -32.04 45.07 -6.38
N GLY A 594 -32.74 44.55 -5.37
CA GLY A 594 -33.27 43.18 -5.39
C GLY A 594 -34.39 43.01 -6.41
N LYS A 595 -34.45 41.82 -7.04
CA LYS A 595 -35.44 41.50 -8.10
C LYS A 595 -36.89 41.86 -7.77
N PHE A 596 -37.33 41.64 -6.53
CA PHE A 596 -38.71 41.94 -6.15
C PHE A 596 -38.96 43.44 -5.97
N GLN A 597 -37.97 44.20 -5.53
CA GLN A 597 -38.08 45.65 -5.44
C GLN A 597 -37.94 46.32 -6.82
N LEU A 598 -37.13 45.78 -7.71
CA LEU A 598 -37.11 46.20 -9.13
C LEU A 598 -38.45 45.92 -9.81
N MET A 599 -39.05 44.75 -9.56
CA MET A 599 -40.40 44.41 -10.03
C MET A 599 -41.44 45.40 -9.50
N ARG A 600 -41.39 45.73 -8.20
CA ARG A 600 -42.25 46.75 -7.59
C ARG A 600 -42.14 48.08 -8.30
N LEU A 601 -40.91 48.59 -8.46
CA LEU A 601 -40.64 49.86 -9.12
C LEU A 601 -41.14 49.89 -10.57
N ALA A 602 -41.05 48.76 -11.29
CA ALA A 602 -41.59 48.63 -12.64
C ALA A 602 -43.13 48.69 -12.65
N TYR A 603 -43.80 47.95 -11.75
CA TYR A 603 -45.25 47.96 -11.64
C TYR A 603 -45.80 49.32 -11.19
N GLU A 604 -45.23 49.92 -10.16
CA GLU A 604 -45.60 51.27 -9.70
C GLU A 604 -45.36 52.31 -10.81
N GLY A 605 -44.29 52.16 -11.59
CA GLY A 605 -43.97 53.05 -12.71
C GLY A 605 -45.01 53.03 -13.85
N ILE A 606 -45.71 51.91 -14.05
CA ILE A 606 -46.83 51.80 -14.99
C ILE A 606 -48.20 51.96 -14.32
N GLY A 607 -48.23 52.38 -13.04
CA GLY A 607 -49.45 52.63 -12.27
C GLY A 607 -50.19 51.37 -11.80
N VAL A 608 -49.50 50.23 -11.70
CA VAL A 608 -50.09 48.94 -11.32
C VAL A 608 -49.75 48.57 -9.88
N GLY A 609 -50.77 48.60 -9.03
CA GLY A 609 -50.71 48.14 -7.64
C GLY A 609 -50.05 49.13 -6.67
N THR A 610 -50.55 49.19 -5.43
CA THR A 610 -49.91 49.92 -4.32
C THR A 610 -49.15 48.94 -3.41
N TRP A 611 -47.83 49.08 -3.34
CA TRP A 611 -46.97 48.17 -2.59
C TRP A 611 -46.48 48.76 -1.26
N VAL A 612 -46.41 47.93 -0.23
CA VAL A 612 -45.88 48.26 1.12
C VAL A 612 -44.60 47.46 1.41
N ARG A 613 -43.88 47.83 2.49
CA ARG A 613 -42.56 47.27 2.86
C ARG A 613 -41.48 47.60 1.81
N THR A 614 -41.34 48.90 1.53
CA THR A 614 -40.50 49.43 0.45
C THR A 614 -39.00 49.39 0.75
N ASP A 615 -38.64 49.16 2.01
CA ASP A 615 -37.30 49.05 2.59
C ASP A 615 -36.93 47.60 2.99
N GLU A 616 -37.79 46.63 2.70
CA GLU A 616 -37.56 45.21 2.98
C GLU A 616 -37.32 44.38 1.71
N HIS A 617 -36.85 43.14 1.79
CA HIS A 617 -36.56 42.35 0.58
C HIS A 617 -37.78 42.00 -0.27
N THR A 618 -38.94 41.82 0.36
CA THR A 618 -40.16 41.36 -0.30
C THR A 618 -41.26 42.42 -0.10
N PRO A 619 -41.56 43.23 -1.12
CA PRO A 619 -42.69 44.13 -1.09
C PRO A 619 -44.00 43.34 -1.16
N VAL A 620 -45.04 43.82 -0.49
CA VAL A 620 -46.36 43.17 -0.43
C VAL A 620 -47.41 44.13 -0.95
N VAL A 621 -48.39 43.64 -1.71
CA VAL A 621 -49.52 44.45 -2.17
C VAL A 621 -50.42 44.78 -0.99
N LYS A 622 -50.90 46.02 -0.92
CA LYS A 622 -51.84 46.45 0.11
C LYS A 622 -53.17 45.65 -0.04
N GLU A 623 -53.63 45.00 1.03
CA GLU A 623 -54.86 44.17 1.04
C GLU A 623 -56.11 45.03 0.74
N ALA A 624 -56.45 45.18 -0.56
CA ALA A 624 -57.75 45.65 -1.07
C ALA A 624 -57.83 45.76 -2.62
N GLU A 625 -56.75 45.53 -3.39
CA GLU A 625 -56.74 45.85 -4.84
C GLU A 625 -57.06 44.65 -5.77
N PRO A 626 -57.77 44.86 -6.90
CA PRO A 626 -58.12 43.81 -7.86
C PRO A 626 -56.90 43.26 -8.62
N LYS A 627 -57.05 42.03 -9.15
CA LYS A 627 -55.99 41.19 -9.77
C LYS A 627 -55.10 41.96 -10.77
N ILE A 628 -53.79 41.99 -10.51
CA ILE A 628 -52.70 42.67 -11.25
C ILE A 628 -52.70 42.40 -12.78
N PHE A 629 -53.24 41.28 -13.25
CA PHE A 629 -53.15 40.87 -14.66
C PHE A 629 -54.13 41.55 -15.62
N SER A 630 -55.24 42.14 -15.16
CA SER A 630 -56.22 42.77 -16.07
C SER A 630 -55.75 44.10 -16.65
N THR A 631 -54.70 44.70 -16.09
CA THR A 631 -54.13 45.99 -16.52
C THR A 631 -53.05 45.84 -17.60
N PHE A 632 -52.47 44.65 -17.80
CA PHE A 632 -51.41 44.42 -18.79
C PHE A 632 -51.89 44.34 -20.23
N GLU A 633 -53.15 43.97 -20.47
CA GLU A 633 -53.74 43.87 -21.83
C GLU A 633 -53.76 45.20 -22.60
N GLY A 634 -53.68 46.35 -21.90
CA GLY A 634 -53.67 47.68 -22.53
C GLY A 634 -52.28 48.22 -22.87
N SER A 635 -51.19 47.59 -22.42
CA SER A 635 -49.83 48.13 -22.59
C SER A 635 -49.17 47.60 -23.86
N LYS A 636 -48.90 48.48 -24.82
CA LYS A 636 -48.10 48.15 -26.02
C LYS A 636 -46.66 47.85 -25.59
N VAL A 637 -46.31 46.58 -25.47
CA VAL A 637 -44.91 46.14 -25.40
C VAL A 637 -44.34 46.25 -26.80
N ASP A 638 -43.41 47.18 -27.02
CA ASP A 638 -42.68 47.30 -28.28
C ASP A 638 -41.86 46.03 -28.51
N ARG A 639 -42.35 45.15 -29.38
CA ARG A 639 -41.57 44.04 -29.93
C ARG A 639 -40.69 44.60 -31.04
N ALA A 640 -39.37 44.57 -30.84
CA ALA A 640 -38.44 44.82 -31.95
C ALA A 640 -38.69 43.78 -33.05
N PRO A 641 -38.66 44.16 -34.34
CA PRO A 641 -38.75 43.21 -35.44
C PRO A 641 -37.52 42.29 -35.42
N ALA A 642 -37.76 41.00 -35.69
CA ALA A 642 -36.78 39.92 -35.69
C ALA A 642 -35.62 40.14 -36.67
#